data_AF-A0A3A9XT76-F1
#
_entry.id   AF-A0A3A9XT76-F1
#
_cell.length_a   1.000
_cell.length_b   1.000
_cell.length_c   1.000
_cell.angle_alpha   90.00
_cell.angle_beta   90.00
_cell.angle_gamma   90.00
#
_symmetry.space_group_name_H-M   'P 1'
#
loop_
_entity.id
_entity.type
_entity.pdbx_description
1 polymer ?
#
loop_
_entity_poly.entity_id
_entity_poly.type
_entity_poly.pdbx_seq_one_letter_code
_entity_poly.pdbx_strand_id
1 'polypeptide(L)'
;MPEHATAHPPRRVRARAGVAALAAAALTATSLTVLALTGTATPAQAAGLSPFDIPGRGADVPFVEHEAEEVAHTGTKIGPDRYYGALPSEASGREAVTLDSVGEYVEFTLTEPANAVTFRYSLPDNAAGTGRDASIDLRANGALVKAVPVTSRYGWYYGGYPFNNNPGDTNPHHFYDETRTMFGTTYPAGTKIRLQVSSTAQSPTFTIDLADFELVAPAIGKPANVLDVVTDFGADPTGATDSTAKFQAAVDAGRAQGRAVWIPTGTFTLWDHVVVDGVTLRGAGPWYSVLGGRHPTDRKRAAGIYGKYVPGGGYSGEIRAHEAGGPSRNVTLRDFAIIGDIRERVDEHQVNAIGGAMSNSVVQNVWMQHTKVGAWMDGPMDNFTIRDSRILDQTADGVNFHWGVTNSTVTNTFVRNTGDDALAMWAQSVPNVNNSFTFNTIGVTVLANHLVTYGGRDIKITDNVTADSVTNGGGIHVANRYPGVNGPTAVSGTITVARNTLIRNGNSDYNWRFGVGAIWFSALNEPIQNATINVTDTDILDSSYAALHWIEGATSGINFSNVRIDGAGTYALQVQAPSQVSFTNVRATGIAQSNPIHNCVGSGFQITQGPGNSGWYTPRPYCGPWPEPRWGGGPTDPPPTDPPPTDPPPTDPPPTGGNLALGRPVTATSSTQNYVAANTVDGNAASYWESANNSFPQSITVDLGTARNVDRVQLKLPAGWERRTQTLAVLGSTDGSSWTTLAGSAGRTFDPASGNTVSVALPAGDRRFVRLTFTGNTGWPAGQLAEFEVYGDGSTPPPTNPPTGNLAAGRPISATSHSDVYVAGNAVDGNANTYWESANNAFPQSVTVDLGSARPVSRLVLKLPPASAWQTRTQALTVLGSTDGSSFSTLKSSAGYTFDPASGNTVSIPVPAGDRRFVRLTLTGNTGWPAGQLAEFEVYAT
;
A
#
# COMPACT_ATOMS: atom_id res chain seq x y z
N MET A 1 -26.70 2.09 67.84
CA MET A 1 -26.16 2.85 68.99
C MET A 1 -24.65 2.77 68.95
N PRO A 2 -23.91 3.85 69.30
CA PRO A 2 -24.26 5.29 69.33
C PRO A 2 -23.66 6.01 68.08
N GLU A 3 -24.20 7.09 67.51
CA GLU A 3 -24.68 8.41 68.00
C GLU A 3 -23.60 9.48 68.27
N HIS A 4 -23.73 10.62 67.55
CA HIS A 4 -23.64 12.04 67.98
C HIS A 4 -23.58 12.90 66.68
N ALA A 5 -24.49 13.80 66.26
CA ALA A 5 -25.59 14.61 66.82
C ALA A 5 -25.26 16.08 67.19
N THR A 6 -26.02 17.03 66.59
CA THR A 6 -26.25 18.48 66.90
C THR A 6 -25.14 19.52 66.63
N ALA A 7 -25.40 20.82 66.28
CA ALA A 7 -26.61 21.49 65.74
C ALA A 7 -26.40 22.92 65.13
N HIS A 8 -27.42 23.35 64.36
CA HIS A 8 -27.98 24.68 63.99
C HIS A 8 -27.96 25.88 65.02
N PRO A 9 -28.53 27.11 64.76
CA PRO A 9 -28.94 27.86 63.53
C PRO A 9 -28.54 29.41 63.49
N PRO A 10 -29.41 30.45 63.30
CA PRO A 10 -29.56 31.22 62.02
C PRO A 10 -29.61 32.78 62.13
N ARG A 11 -29.86 33.50 61.02
CA ARG A 11 -30.70 34.74 61.04
C ARG A 11 -31.35 35.13 59.69
N ARG A 12 -32.57 35.65 59.76
CA ARG A 12 -33.40 36.20 58.65
C ARG A 12 -33.21 37.72 58.50
N VAL A 13 -33.77 38.35 57.44
CA VAL A 13 -34.87 39.38 57.51
C VAL A 13 -34.99 40.28 56.23
N ARG A 14 -36.24 40.40 55.71
CA ARG A 14 -36.84 41.43 54.80
C ARG A 14 -36.18 41.67 53.41
N ALA A 15 -36.86 41.70 52.26
CA ALA A 15 -38.23 42.06 51.84
C ALA A 15 -38.54 43.58 51.76
N ARG A 16 -38.79 44.08 50.54
CA ARG A 16 -39.69 45.21 50.24
C ARG A 16 -40.15 45.17 48.77
N ALA A 17 -41.38 45.63 48.53
CA ALA A 17 -42.07 45.57 47.24
C ALA A 17 -42.21 46.95 46.59
N GLY A 18 -42.54 46.97 45.30
CA GLY A 18 -42.99 48.15 44.57
C GLY A 18 -43.81 47.72 43.34
N VAL A 19 -45.08 48.10 43.27
CA VAL A 19 -46.02 47.76 42.19
C VAL A 19 -46.74 49.03 41.73
N ALA A 20 -46.67 49.34 40.42
CA ALA A 20 -47.59 50.19 39.65
C ALA A 20 -47.07 50.31 38.19
N ALA A 21 -47.88 50.45 37.12
CA ALA A 21 -49.27 50.08 36.89
C ALA A 21 -49.61 50.07 35.37
N LEU A 22 -50.42 49.10 34.94
CA LEU A 22 -51.45 49.11 33.87
C LEU A 22 -51.33 49.95 32.57
N ALA A 23 -51.26 49.27 31.41
CA ALA A 23 -52.16 49.36 30.21
C ALA A 23 -51.53 48.55 29.04
N ALA A 24 -52.02 47.38 28.60
CA ALA A 24 -53.18 47.13 27.73
C ALA A 24 -53.22 47.98 26.44
N ALA A 25 -53.23 47.45 25.21
CA ALA A 25 -53.07 46.09 24.65
C ALA A 25 -52.65 46.25 23.16
N ALA A 26 -52.33 45.26 22.32
CA ALA A 26 -52.39 43.79 22.35
C ALA A 26 -51.16 43.21 21.59
N LEU A 27 -51.02 41.97 21.09
CA LEU A 27 -51.88 40.79 20.90
C LEU A 27 -51.02 39.49 21.05
N THR A 28 -51.25 38.44 20.25
CA THR A 28 -50.57 37.13 20.31
C THR A 28 -49.43 36.96 19.31
N ALA A 29 -48.23 36.60 19.80
CA ALA A 29 -47.21 35.90 19.02
C ALA A 29 -46.37 35.00 19.95
N THR A 30 -46.12 33.76 19.53
CA THR A 30 -45.31 32.77 20.27
C THR A 30 -43.87 33.24 20.42
N SER A 31 -43.41 33.41 21.66
CA SER A 31 -42.01 33.72 21.94
C SER A 31 -41.13 32.48 21.71
N LEU A 32 -40.47 32.41 20.55
CA LEU A 32 -39.29 31.56 20.42
C LEU A 32 -38.21 32.09 21.37
N THR A 33 -37.97 31.41 22.49
CA THR A 33 -36.65 31.44 23.11
C THR A 33 -35.68 30.72 22.20
N VAL A 34 -35.07 31.48 21.28
CA VAL A 34 -33.86 31.04 20.58
C VAL A 34 -32.77 30.93 21.63
N LEU A 35 -32.64 29.74 22.22
CA LEU A 35 -31.45 29.37 22.94
C LEU A 35 -30.34 29.28 21.90
N ALA A 36 -29.44 30.25 21.89
CA ALA A 36 -28.32 30.26 20.95
C ALA A 36 -27.34 29.15 21.34
N LEU A 37 -27.55 27.94 20.79
CA LEU A 37 -26.53 26.89 20.78
C LEU A 37 -25.42 27.30 19.81
N THR A 38 -24.58 28.24 20.21
CA THR A 38 -23.24 28.43 19.63
C THR A 38 -22.29 27.38 20.19
N GLY A 39 -22.69 26.11 20.07
CA GLY A 39 -21.79 24.97 20.15
C GLY A 39 -21.21 24.78 18.76
N THR A 40 -20.12 25.50 18.44
CA THR A 40 -19.27 25.12 17.31
C THR A 40 -18.65 23.79 17.66
N ALA A 41 -19.22 22.70 17.14
CA ALA A 41 -18.62 21.39 17.24
C ALA A 41 -17.29 21.42 16.48
N THR A 42 -16.19 21.55 17.22
CA THR A 42 -14.90 21.03 16.76
C THR A 42 -15.07 19.53 16.52
N PRO A 43 -14.54 18.98 15.41
CA PRO A 43 -14.46 17.52 15.29
C PRO A 43 -13.71 16.98 16.51
N ALA A 44 -14.19 15.88 17.08
CA ALA A 44 -13.48 15.19 18.15
C ALA A 44 -12.17 14.66 17.56
N GLN A 45 -11.04 15.07 18.14
CA GLN A 45 -9.72 14.54 17.81
C GLN A 45 -9.50 13.30 18.67
N ALA A 46 -8.80 12.30 18.13
CA ALA A 46 -8.52 11.05 18.83
C ALA A 46 -7.64 11.24 20.08
N ALA A 47 -7.58 10.22 20.94
CA ALA A 47 -6.70 10.14 22.10
C ALA A 47 -5.23 10.00 21.65
N GLY A 48 -4.66 11.10 21.15
CA GLY A 48 -3.43 11.10 20.37
C GLY A 48 -3.66 10.67 18.92
N LEU A 49 -2.57 10.49 18.19
CA LEU A 49 -2.59 10.39 16.73
C LEU A 49 -3.28 9.12 16.20
N SER A 50 -4.28 9.27 15.31
CA SER A 50 -4.87 8.16 14.55
C SER A 50 -3.94 7.70 13.41
N PRO A 51 -3.91 6.39 13.07
CA PRO A 51 -3.22 5.91 11.87
C PRO A 51 -3.84 6.43 10.55
N PHE A 52 -5.08 6.91 10.55
CA PHE A 52 -5.74 7.42 9.35
C PHE A 52 -5.51 8.91 9.09
N ASP A 53 -4.96 9.65 10.05
CA ASP A 53 -4.66 11.09 9.95
C ASP A 53 -3.35 11.40 9.18
N ILE A 54 -2.71 10.39 8.57
CA ILE A 54 -1.39 10.50 7.93
C ILE A 54 -1.52 10.66 6.40
N PRO A 55 -1.36 11.86 5.82
CA PRO A 55 -1.65 12.06 4.41
C PRO A 55 -0.64 11.35 3.49
N GLY A 56 -1.16 10.59 2.51
CA GLY A 56 -0.36 9.95 1.46
C GLY A 56 0.44 8.71 1.90
N ARG A 57 0.15 8.16 3.08
CA ARG A 57 0.63 6.86 3.58
C ARG A 57 -0.56 6.07 4.11
N GLY A 58 -0.38 4.77 4.34
CA GLY A 58 -1.43 3.88 4.82
C GLY A 58 -2.34 3.41 3.69
N ALA A 59 -3.33 2.60 4.07
CA ALA A 59 -4.37 2.12 3.16
C ALA A 59 -5.51 3.15 3.00
N ASP A 60 -5.95 3.33 1.77
CA ASP A 60 -7.21 4.01 1.42
C ASP A 60 -8.38 3.07 1.76
N VAL A 61 -9.07 3.38 2.86
CA VAL A 61 -10.17 2.57 3.41
C VAL A 61 -11.54 3.21 3.13
N PRO A 62 -12.59 2.42 2.86
CA PRO A 62 -13.92 2.95 2.54
C PRO A 62 -14.76 3.33 3.78
N PHE A 63 -14.15 3.39 4.96
CA PHE A 63 -14.82 3.65 6.24
C PHE A 63 -14.19 4.85 6.96
N VAL A 64 -14.93 5.43 7.91
CA VAL A 64 -14.41 6.41 8.87
C VAL A 64 -14.40 5.76 10.25
N GLU A 65 -13.21 5.69 10.86
CA GLU A 65 -13.00 5.18 12.22
C GLU A 65 -13.30 6.28 13.26
N HIS A 66 -13.85 5.86 14.40
CA HIS A 66 -14.04 6.72 15.57
C HIS A 66 -13.69 5.95 16.84
N GLU A 67 -12.76 6.48 17.63
CA GLU A 67 -12.40 5.96 18.95
C GLU A 67 -13.55 6.18 19.95
N ALA A 68 -13.83 5.21 20.82
CA ALA A 68 -14.98 5.23 21.73
C ALA A 68 -14.82 6.23 22.89
N GLU A 69 -13.58 6.46 23.32
CA GLU A 69 -13.21 7.29 24.45
C GLU A 69 -13.22 8.79 24.17
N GLU A 70 -13.29 9.18 22.88
CA GLU A 70 -13.39 10.57 22.43
C GLU A 70 -14.79 10.97 21.96
N VAL A 71 -15.78 10.09 22.11
CA VAL A 71 -17.19 10.39 21.85
C VAL A 71 -18.03 10.38 23.13
N ALA A 72 -19.32 10.75 23.03
CA ALA A 72 -20.16 10.88 24.21
C ALA A 72 -20.50 9.50 24.81
N HIS A 73 -19.96 9.19 25.97
CA HIS A 73 -20.23 7.93 26.67
C HIS A 73 -20.81 8.13 28.08
N THR A 74 -21.31 7.04 28.67
CA THR A 74 -21.84 7.01 30.05
C THR A 74 -21.17 5.97 30.96
N GLY A 75 -20.46 4.99 30.39
CA GLY A 75 -19.58 4.10 31.16
C GLY A 75 -18.20 4.72 31.45
N THR A 76 -17.26 3.88 31.85
CA THR A 76 -15.93 4.28 32.35
C THR A 76 -14.86 4.23 31.27
N LYS A 77 -14.18 5.36 30.99
CA LYS A 77 -12.96 5.41 30.16
C LYS A 77 -11.82 4.67 30.89
N ILE A 78 -11.12 3.79 30.18
CA ILE A 78 -9.95 3.03 30.65
C ILE A 78 -8.72 3.39 29.82
N GLY A 79 -7.53 3.28 30.41
CA GLY A 79 -6.27 3.68 29.77
C GLY A 79 -5.79 5.10 30.14
N PRO A 80 -4.71 5.59 29.49
CA PRO A 80 -3.86 4.83 28.57
C PRO A 80 -2.90 3.91 29.34
N ASP A 81 -2.79 2.65 28.92
CA ASP A 81 -1.80 1.69 29.43
C ASP A 81 -1.21 0.88 28.26
N ARG A 82 0.08 0.54 28.30
CA ARG A 82 0.78 -0.24 27.26
C ARG A 82 1.47 -1.49 27.79
N TYR A 83 1.35 -1.77 29.09
CA TYR A 83 1.87 -3.02 29.64
C TYR A 83 1.10 -4.22 29.08
N TYR A 84 1.83 -5.16 28.49
CA TYR A 84 1.27 -6.42 27.98
C TYR A 84 0.44 -7.13 29.07
N GLY A 85 -0.76 -7.58 28.69
CA GLY A 85 -1.73 -8.21 29.59
C GLY A 85 -2.63 -7.25 30.37
N ALA A 86 -2.51 -5.93 30.16
CA ALA A 86 -3.52 -4.95 30.57
C ALA A 86 -4.56 -4.76 29.45
N LEU A 87 -5.85 -4.73 29.76
CA LEU A 87 -6.92 -4.56 28.75
C LEU A 87 -6.74 -3.31 27.87
N PRO A 88 -6.34 -2.11 28.37
CA PRO A 88 -6.11 -0.96 27.50
C PRO A 88 -4.88 -1.11 26.58
N SER A 89 -3.93 -2.01 26.88
CA SER A 89 -2.73 -2.14 26.02
C SER A 89 -3.02 -2.75 24.66
N GLU A 90 -4.15 -3.42 24.49
CA GLU A 90 -4.61 -3.93 23.20
C GLU A 90 -5.74 -3.09 22.59
N ALA A 91 -6.09 -1.95 23.18
CA ALA A 91 -7.01 -0.98 22.62
C ALA A 91 -6.31 -0.10 21.55
N SER A 92 -7.06 0.41 20.57
CA SER A 92 -6.58 1.53 19.73
C SER A 92 -6.40 2.77 20.60
N GLY A 93 -5.43 3.63 20.28
CA GLY A 93 -5.03 4.76 21.13
C GLY A 93 -4.45 4.36 22.51
N ARG A 94 -4.56 3.08 22.89
CA ARG A 94 -4.36 2.49 24.23
C ARG A 94 -5.46 2.82 25.24
N GLU A 95 -6.62 3.30 24.78
CA GLU A 95 -7.75 3.70 25.61
C GLU A 95 -9.05 3.08 25.09
N ALA A 96 -10.07 2.94 25.94
CA ALA A 96 -11.38 2.39 25.56
C ALA A 96 -12.46 2.80 26.56
N VAL A 97 -13.72 2.42 26.34
CA VAL A 97 -14.82 2.65 27.29
C VAL A 97 -15.47 1.35 27.73
N THR A 98 -15.41 1.05 29.04
CA THR A 98 -16.12 -0.08 29.65
C THR A 98 -17.52 0.32 30.09
N LEU A 99 -18.53 -0.40 29.60
CA LEU A 99 -19.93 -0.33 30.01
C LEU A 99 -20.25 -1.52 30.92
N ASP A 100 -20.76 -1.29 32.12
CA ASP A 100 -21.07 -2.33 33.12
C ASP A 100 -22.54 -2.36 33.58
N SER A 101 -23.33 -1.36 33.17
CA SER A 101 -24.69 -1.15 33.66
C SER A 101 -25.72 -1.01 32.53
N VAL A 102 -26.94 -1.52 32.77
CA VAL A 102 -28.03 -1.45 31.78
C VAL A 102 -28.41 0.01 31.52
N GLY A 103 -28.38 0.40 30.24
CA GLY A 103 -28.62 1.76 29.78
C GLY A 103 -27.36 2.56 29.50
N GLU A 104 -26.17 2.11 29.92
CA GLU A 104 -24.91 2.73 29.55
C GLU A 104 -24.60 2.53 28.06
N TYR A 105 -23.90 3.50 27.48
CA TYR A 105 -23.63 3.57 26.05
C TYR A 105 -22.35 4.33 25.72
N VAL A 106 -21.89 4.11 24.48
CA VAL A 106 -21.01 4.99 23.69
C VAL A 106 -21.85 5.54 22.51
N GLU A 107 -21.83 6.85 22.28
CA GLU A 107 -22.60 7.54 21.22
C GLU A 107 -21.67 8.26 20.22
N PHE A 108 -21.46 7.60 19.09
CA PHE A 108 -20.75 8.13 17.93
C PHE A 108 -21.63 9.13 17.16
N THR A 109 -20.99 10.06 16.44
CA THR A 109 -21.67 10.98 15.53
C THR A 109 -21.10 10.78 14.14
N LEU A 110 -21.93 10.33 13.19
CA LEU A 110 -21.49 10.14 11.81
C LEU A 110 -20.96 11.45 11.24
N THR A 111 -19.71 11.48 10.77
CA THR A 111 -19.13 12.60 10.02
C THR A 111 -19.50 12.55 8.55
N GLU A 112 -19.65 11.34 8.00
CA GLU A 112 -20.09 11.05 6.63
C GLU A 112 -21.31 10.11 6.62
N PRO A 113 -22.08 10.01 5.51
CA PRO A 113 -23.18 9.05 5.41
C PRO A 113 -22.69 7.61 5.51
N ALA A 114 -23.39 6.76 6.27
CA ALA A 114 -23.04 5.35 6.45
C ALA A 114 -24.28 4.44 6.43
N ASN A 115 -24.12 3.20 5.97
CA ASN A 115 -25.17 2.17 5.99
C ASN A 115 -24.74 0.87 6.71
N ALA A 116 -23.50 0.80 7.16
CA ALA A 116 -22.97 -0.27 8.00
C ALA A 116 -22.00 0.25 9.06
N VAL A 117 -21.75 -0.57 10.07
CA VAL A 117 -20.74 -0.37 11.11
C VAL A 117 -19.98 -1.67 11.37
N THR A 118 -18.67 -1.57 11.56
CA THR A 118 -17.86 -2.55 12.30
C THR A 118 -17.49 -1.90 13.62
N PHE A 119 -17.51 -2.63 14.73
CA PHE A 119 -17.01 -2.10 16.00
C PHE A 119 -16.16 -3.12 16.71
N ARG A 120 -15.07 -2.64 17.33
CA ARG A 120 -14.13 -3.44 18.10
C ARG A 120 -14.50 -3.38 19.58
N TYR A 121 -14.50 -4.54 20.23
CA TYR A 121 -15.03 -4.68 21.58
C TYR A 121 -14.34 -5.82 22.32
N SER A 122 -14.45 -5.83 23.65
CA SER A 122 -14.07 -6.96 24.48
C SER A 122 -15.21 -7.29 25.46
N LEU A 123 -15.49 -8.59 25.59
CA LEU A 123 -16.28 -9.15 26.69
C LEU A 123 -15.33 -10.02 27.52
N PRO A 124 -15.45 -10.08 28.86
CA PRO A 124 -14.72 -11.06 29.66
C PRO A 124 -15.09 -12.49 29.25
N ASP A 125 -14.10 -13.38 29.31
CA ASP A 125 -14.26 -14.81 29.02
C ASP A 125 -15.13 -15.53 30.07
N ASN A 126 -15.49 -16.79 29.80
CA ASN A 126 -16.06 -17.70 30.78
C ASN A 126 -14.96 -18.50 31.52
N ALA A 127 -15.30 -19.08 32.66
CA ALA A 127 -14.34 -19.83 33.49
C ALA A 127 -13.82 -21.15 32.89
N ALA A 128 -14.27 -21.52 31.69
CA ALA A 128 -13.87 -22.71 30.95
C ALA A 128 -13.12 -22.39 29.65
N GLY A 129 -12.85 -21.12 29.34
CA GLY A 129 -12.08 -20.74 28.15
C GLY A 129 -12.81 -20.90 26.81
N THR A 130 -14.14 -21.01 26.84
CA THR A 130 -14.95 -21.26 25.63
C THR A 130 -15.74 -20.04 25.15
N GLY A 131 -15.48 -18.86 25.72
CA GLY A 131 -16.14 -17.60 25.37
C GLY A 131 -17.58 -17.47 25.89
N ARG A 132 -18.10 -16.25 25.84
CA ARG A 132 -19.50 -15.91 26.15
C ARG A 132 -20.15 -15.28 24.94
N ASP A 133 -21.43 -15.51 24.75
CA ASP A 133 -22.24 -14.75 23.79
C ASP A 133 -23.13 -13.76 24.54
N ALA A 134 -23.19 -12.53 24.05
CA ALA A 134 -24.08 -11.48 24.53
C ALA A 134 -24.67 -10.69 23.35
N SER A 135 -25.43 -9.64 23.64
CA SER A 135 -25.89 -8.70 22.63
C SER A 135 -25.79 -7.26 23.13
N ILE A 136 -25.48 -6.34 22.22
CA ILE A 136 -25.46 -4.90 22.47
C ILE A 136 -26.47 -4.20 21.56
N ASP A 137 -27.24 -3.25 22.09
CA ASP A 137 -28.21 -2.50 21.29
C ASP A 137 -27.48 -1.49 20.39
N LEU A 138 -27.65 -1.66 19.09
CA LEU A 138 -27.29 -0.65 18.09
C LEU A 138 -28.49 0.27 17.87
N ARG A 139 -28.31 1.57 18.10
CA ARG A 139 -29.38 2.57 18.06
C ARG A 139 -29.00 3.75 17.17
N ALA A 140 -29.98 4.34 16.48
CA ALA A 140 -29.81 5.54 15.67
C ALA A 140 -30.76 6.65 16.18
N ASN A 141 -30.20 7.80 16.55
CA ASN A 141 -30.91 8.91 17.20
C ASN A 141 -31.77 8.44 18.39
N GLY A 142 -31.23 7.50 19.19
CA GLY A 142 -31.87 6.86 20.34
C GLY A 142 -32.85 5.71 20.03
N ALA A 143 -33.37 5.62 18.80
CA ALA A 143 -34.25 4.54 18.37
C ALA A 143 -33.47 3.23 18.16
N LEU A 144 -34.00 2.11 18.64
CA LEU A 144 -33.38 0.79 18.44
C LEU A 144 -33.41 0.40 16.96
N VAL A 145 -32.23 0.11 16.39
CA VAL A 145 -32.08 -0.45 15.04
C VAL A 145 -32.04 -1.98 15.13
N LYS A 146 -31.21 -2.53 16.03
CA LYS A 146 -30.96 -3.98 16.16
C LYS A 146 -30.22 -4.29 17.46
N ALA A 147 -30.47 -5.46 18.05
CA ALA A 147 -29.55 -6.05 19.02
C ALA A 147 -28.47 -6.82 18.23
N VAL A 148 -27.20 -6.41 18.35
CA VAL A 148 -26.07 -6.99 17.61
C VAL A 148 -25.42 -8.08 18.46
N PRO A 149 -25.27 -9.32 17.95
CA PRO A 149 -24.51 -10.37 18.63
C PRO A 149 -23.03 -9.98 18.79
N VAL A 150 -22.52 -10.21 19.99
CA VAL A 150 -21.12 -10.01 20.39
C VAL A 150 -20.67 -11.25 21.18
N THR A 151 -19.40 -11.63 21.08
CA THR A 151 -18.87 -12.85 21.68
C THR A 151 -17.42 -12.68 22.15
N SER A 152 -16.97 -13.48 23.13
CA SER A 152 -15.55 -13.60 23.49
C SER A 152 -14.87 -14.87 22.97
N ARG A 153 -15.54 -15.63 22.09
CA ARG A 153 -15.02 -16.92 21.55
C ARG A 153 -13.74 -16.82 20.73
N TYR A 154 -13.44 -15.65 20.17
CA TYR A 154 -12.30 -15.42 19.28
C TYR A 154 -11.19 -14.59 19.92
N GLY A 155 -11.43 -14.07 21.12
CA GLY A 155 -10.44 -13.43 21.98
C GLY A 155 -10.05 -14.30 23.17
N TRP A 156 -9.24 -13.73 24.07
CA TRP A 156 -8.75 -14.32 25.32
C TRP A 156 -7.88 -15.56 25.13
N TYR A 157 -6.60 -15.31 24.87
CA TYR A 157 -5.51 -16.27 25.03
C TYR A 157 -4.81 -16.11 26.38
N TYR A 158 -4.19 -17.19 26.84
CA TYR A 158 -3.52 -17.29 28.13
C TYR A 158 -2.21 -18.09 27.99
N GLY A 159 -1.35 -17.95 29.00
CA GLY A 159 -0.09 -18.67 29.13
C GLY A 159 1.10 -18.05 28.39
N GLY A 160 2.13 -18.86 28.18
CA GLY A 160 3.24 -18.57 27.27
C GLY A 160 3.10 -19.36 25.97
N TYR A 161 3.89 -19.02 24.95
CA TYR A 161 3.83 -19.69 23.65
C TYR A 161 4.14 -21.20 23.72
N PRO A 162 3.42 -22.07 23.00
CA PRO A 162 2.23 -21.79 22.19
C PRO A 162 1.02 -21.47 23.07
N PHE A 163 0.32 -20.39 22.73
CA PHE A 163 -0.80 -19.88 23.53
C PHE A 163 -1.98 -20.85 23.58
N ASN A 164 -2.75 -20.78 24.66
CA ASN A 164 -3.93 -21.59 24.87
C ASN A 164 -5.13 -20.72 25.30
N ASN A 165 -6.30 -21.34 25.40
CA ASN A 165 -7.54 -20.73 25.87
C ASN A 165 -7.93 -21.25 27.28
N ASN A 166 -6.99 -21.31 28.23
CA ASN A 166 -7.24 -21.79 29.60
C ASN A 166 -7.15 -20.63 30.62
N PRO A 167 -8.29 -20.11 31.14
CA PRO A 167 -8.30 -19.02 32.11
C PRO A 167 -7.64 -19.32 33.46
N GLY A 168 -7.26 -20.57 33.71
CA GLY A 168 -6.45 -20.95 34.87
C GLY A 168 -4.97 -20.58 34.75
N ASP A 169 -4.50 -20.25 33.55
CA ASP A 169 -3.11 -19.87 33.28
C ASP A 169 -2.90 -18.34 33.38
N THR A 170 -1.66 -17.90 33.57
CA THR A 170 -1.30 -16.48 33.70
C THR A 170 -1.20 -15.77 32.35
N ASN A 171 -1.15 -14.43 32.36
CA ASN A 171 -0.97 -13.57 31.17
C ASN A 171 -2.12 -13.67 30.16
N PRO A 172 -3.34 -13.19 30.52
CA PRO A 172 -4.40 -13.06 29.54
C PRO A 172 -4.02 -12.00 28.48
N HIS A 173 -4.39 -12.21 27.22
CA HIS A 173 -4.09 -11.34 26.08
C HIS A 173 -5.03 -11.64 24.90
N HIS A 174 -4.92 -10.89 23.80
CA HIS A 174 -5.82 -10.95 22.63
C HIS A 174 -7.29 -10.72 23.04
N PHE A 175 -7.53 -9.69 23.85
CA PHE A 175 -8.78 -9.46 24.57
C PHE A 175 -9.98 -9.07 23.69
N TYR A 176 -9.70 -8.46 22.54
CA TYR A 176 -10.70 -7.81 21.69
C TYR A 176 -11.06 -8.68 20.49
N ASP A 177 -12.25 -8.41 19.96
CA ASP A 177 -12.83 -8.99 18.75
C ASP A 177 -13.59 -7.89 17.98
N GLU A 178 -13.88 -8.13 16.69
CA GLU A 178 -14.64 -7.22 15.85
C GLU A 178 -15.93 -7.85 15.32
N THR A 179 -17.05 -7.14 15.46
CA THR A 179 -18.33 -7.53 14.87
C THR A 179 -18.81 -6.47 13.90
N ARG A 180 -19.42 -6.92 12.80
CA ARG A 180 -19.85 -6.05 11.69
C ARG A 180 -21.32 -6.23 11.35
N THR A 181 -22.00 -5.14 11.02
CA THR A 181 -23.43 -5.19 10.72
C THR A 181 -23.93 -4.03 9.87
N MET A 182 -24.82 -4.31 8.92
CA MET A 182 -25.57 -3.27 8.20
C MET A 182 -26.71 -2.71 9.04
N PHE A 183 -27.00 -1.42 8.89
CA PHE A 183 -28.17 -0.77 9.48
C PHE A 183 -29.49 -1.11 8.74
N GLY A 184 -29.41 -1.53 7.48
CA GLY A 184 -30.57 -1.74 6.61
C GLY A 184 -31.13 -0.48 5.95
N THR A 185 -30.53 0.69 6.25
CA THR A 185 -30.78 1.98 5.60
C THR A 185 -29.48 2.80 5.62
N THR A 186 -29.35 3.80 4.75
CA THR A 186 -28.27 4.79 4.86
C THR A 186 -28.70 5.89 5.83
N TYR A 187 -27.88 6.13 6.86
CA TYR A 187 -28.00 7.30 7.73
C TYR A 187 -27.08 8.43 7.23
N PRO A 188 -27.52 9.69 7.24
CA PRO A 188 -26.68 10.83 6.87
C PRO A 188 -25.69 11.19 7.99
N ALA A 189 -24.67 11.96 7.62
CA ALA A 189 -23.83 12.70 8.56
C ALA A 189 -24.67 13.49 9.60
N GLY A 190 -24.15 13.61 10.82
CA GLY A 190 -24.83 14.17 11.98
C GLY A 190 -25.74 13.17 12.74
N THR A 191 -26.02 11.99 12.19
CA THR A 191 -26.77 10.94 12.91
C THR A 191 -25.98 10.45 14.11
N LYS A 192 -26.66 10.31 15.25
CA LYS A 192 -26.10 9.74 16.48
C LYS A 192 -26.27 8.23 16.48
N ILE A 193 -25.18 7.48 16.50
CA ILE A 193 -25.20 6.00 16.58
C ILE A 193 -24.74 5.58 17.97
N ARG A 194 -25.57 4.84 18.72
CA ARG A 194 -25.19 4.28 20.03
C ARG A 194 -24.93 2.80 19.95
N LEU A 195 -23.89 2.37 20.65
CA LEU A 195 -23.74 1.02 21.19
C LEU A 195 -24.15 1.09 22.66
N GLN A 196 -25.22 0.41 23.05
CA GLN A 196 -25.85 0.54 24.37
C GLN A 196 -26.12 -0.82 25.03
N VAL A 197 -25.79 -0.97 26.31
CA VAL A 197 -26.06 -2.19 27.07
C VAL A 197 -27.57 -2.29 27.38
N SER A 198 -28.23 -3.31 26.86
CA SER A 198 -29.63 -3.63 27.18
C SER A 198 -29.79 -4.70 28.26
N SER A 199 -28.75 -5.50 28.52
CA SER A 199 -28.73 -6.52 29.58
C SER A 199 -27.31 -6.89 29.98
N THR A 200 -27.06 -7.03 31.29
CA THR A 200 -25.81 -7.54 31.86
C THR A 200 -25.89 -9.02 32.27
N ALA A 201 -26.99 -9.71 31.92
CA ALA A 201 -27.20 -11.12 32.27
C ALA A 201 -26.28 -12.09 31.48
N GLN A 202 -25.83 -11.68 30.30
CA GLN A 202 -25.00 -12.49 29.38
C GLN A 202 -23.51 -12.20 29.55
N SER A 203 -23.15 -10.91 29.63
CA SER A 203 -21.81 -10.42 29.98
C SER A 203 -21.93 -9.39 31.10
N PRO A 204 -21.08 -9.42 32.15
CA PRO A 204 -21.10 -8.41 33.20
C PRO A 204 -20.55 -7.05 32.72
N THR A 205 -19.72 -7.04 31.68
CA THR A 205 -19.16 -5.81 31.08
C THR A 205 -19.07 -5.91 29.56
N PHE A 206 -19.03 -4.75 28.91
CA PHE A 206 -18.81 -4.57 27.48
C PHE A 206 -17.80 -3.44 27.31
N THR A 207 -16.55 -3.75 26.96
CA THR A 207 -15.56 -2.71 26.63
C THR A 207 -15.66 -2.42 25.14
N ILE A 208 -15.89 -1.17 24.78
CA ILE A 208 -15.95 -0.68 23.40
C ILE A 208 -14.67 0.12 23.13
N ASP A 209 -13.98 -0.26 22.06
CA ASP A 209 -12.70 0.32 21.63
C ASP A 209 -12.96 1.40 20.58
N LEU A 210 -13.56 1.02 19.45
CA LEU A 210 -13.80 1.92 18.31
C LEU A 210 -14.99 1.47 17.46
N ALA A 211 -15.39 2.32 16.51
CA ALA A 211 -16.37 1.99 15.48
C ALA A 211 -15.99 2.56 14.10
N ASP A 212 -15.94 1.68 13.09
CA ASP A 212 -15.74 2.00 11.68
C ASP A 212 -17.10 2.12 10.98
N PHE A 213 -17.43 3.28 10.43
CA PHE A 213 -18.67 3.51 9.70
C PHE A 213 -18.43 3.53 8.18
N GLU A 214 -19.15 2.69 7.43
CA GLU A 214 -18.96 2.49 5.99
C GLU A 214 -20.24 2.80 5.21
N LEU A 215 -20.09 3.45 4.05
CA LEU A 215 -21.13 3.54 3.01
C LEU A 215 -20.97 2.37 2.03
N VAL A 216 -21.41 1.19 2.42
CA VAL A 216 -21.29 -0.03 1.62
C VAL A 216 -22.09 0.13 0.33
N ALA A 217 -21.42 0.01 -0.81
CA ALA A 217 -22.07 0.02 -2.12
C ALA A 217 -23.07 -1.15 -2.26
N PRO A 218 -24.14 -1.02 -3.06
CA PRO A 218 -25.07 -2.13 -3.31
C PRO A 218 -24.36 -3.40 -3.80
N ALA A 219 -24.93 -4.56 -3.45
CA ALA A 219 -24.42 -5.86 -3.87
C ALA A 219 -24.14 -5.91 -5.39
N ILE A 220 -22.96 -6.37 -5.76
CA ILE A 220 -22.52 -6.48 -7.14
C ILE A 220 -23.46 -7.46 -7.88
N GLY A 221 -23.95 -7.08 -9.05
CA GLY A 221 -24.78 -7.94 -9.89
C GLY A 221 -23.97 -9.07 -10.54
N LYS A 222 -24.58 -10.26 -10.66
CA LYS A 222 -24.02 -11.44 -11.36
C LYS A 222 -23.56 -11.05 -12.78
N PRO A 223 -22.25 -11.15 -13.11
CA PRO A 223 -21.76 -10.82 -14.45
C PRO A 223 -22.26 -11.81 -15.51
N ALA A 224 -22.23 -11.41 -16.78
CA ALA A 224 -22.52 -12.33 -17.88
C ALA A 224 -21.41 -13.40 -18.03
N ASN A 225 -21.77 -14.57 -18.58
CA ASN A 225 -20.87 -15.69 -18.87
C ASN A 225 -20.14 -16.32 -17.66
N VAL A 226 -20.57 -16.06 -16.43
CA VAL A 226 -20.03 -16.72 -15.21
C VAL A 226 -20.70 -18.07 -14.96
N LEU A 227 -20.04 -18.93 -14.18
CA LEU A 227 -20.62 -20.12 -13.54
C LEU A 227 -21.02 -19.79 -12.10
N ASP A 228 -22.20 -20.19 -11.64
CA ASP A 228 -22.76 -19.77 -10.35
C ASP A 228 -22.82 -20.94 -9.36
N VAL A 229 -22.15 -20.77 -8.20
CA VAL A 229 -22.06 -21.84 -7.19
C VAL A 229 -23.43 -22.31 -6.70
N VAL A 230 -24.43 -21.43 -6.67
CA VAL A 230 -25.81 -21.78 -6.26
C VAL A 230 -26.59 -22.33 -7.44
N THR A 231 -26.77 -21.55 -8.52
CA THR A 231 -27.72 -21.96 -9.59
C THR A 231 -27.24 -23.12 -10.43
N ASP A 232 -25.92 -23.28 -10.58
CA ASP A 232 -25.34 -24.23 -11.53
C ASP A 232 -24.75 -25.47 -10.80
N PHE A 233 -24.37 -25.34 -9.53
CA PHE A 233 -23.75 -26.41 -8.74
C PHE A 233 -24.53 -26.80 -7.46
N GLY A 234 -25.45 -25.96 -6.99
CA GLY A 234 -26.28 -26.24 -5.82
C GLY A 234 -25.55 -26.11 -4.48
N ALA A 235 -24.67 -25.12 -4.34
CA ALA A 235 -24.19 -24.64 -3.04
C ALA A 235 -25.33 -23.96 -2.25
N ASP A 236 -25.23 -23.99 -0.92
CA ASP A 236 -26.25 -23.48 0.00
C ASP A 236 -25.91 -22.06 0.48
N PRO A 237 -26.63 -21.02 0.02
CA PRO A 237 -26.38 -19.62 0.41
C PRO A 237 -26.91 -19.26 1.81
N THR A 238 -27.51 -20.21 2.53
CA THR A 238 -27.91 -20.03 3.94
C THR A 238 -26.83 -20.44 4.93
N GLY A 239 -25.83 -21.21 4.48
CA GLY A 239 -24.78 -21.76 5.32
C GLY A 239 -25.21 -22.94 6.19
N ALA A 240 -26.45 -23.44 6.06
CA ALA A 240 -26.95 -24.55 6.86
C ALA A 240 -26.26 -25.89 6.51
N THR A 241 -25.70 -26.02 5.31
CA THR A 241 -25.05 -27.25 4.81
C THR A 241 -23.69 -26.97 4.18
N ASP A 242 -22.79 -27.97 4.25
CA ASP A 242 -21.46 -27.91 3.63
C ASP A 242 -21.56 -27.79 2.10
N SER A 243 -20.88 -26.76 1.59
CA SER A 243 -20.82 -26.40 0.18
C SER A 243 -19.43 -26.64 -0.43
N THR A 244 -18.42 -27.14 0.29
CA THR A 244 -17.05 -27.30 -0.25
C THR A 244 -17.02 -28.08 -1.56
N ALA A 245 -17.66 -29.26 -1.63
CA ALA A 245 -17.70 -30.05 -2.85
C ALA A 245 -18.41 -29.35 -4.03
N LYS A 246 -19.34 -28.42 -3.74
CA LYS A 246 -20.05 -27.63 -4.76
C LYS A 246 -19.19 -26.50 -5.30
N PHE A 247 -18.47 -25.82 -4.40
CA PHE A 247 -17.48 -24.81 -4.76
C PHE A 247 -16.32 -25.41 -5.56
N GLN A 248 -15.78 -26.57 -5.15
CA GLN A 248 -14.72 -27.24 -5.91
C GLN A 248 -15.19 -27.60 -7.33
N ALA A 249 -16.38 -28.19 -7.47
CA ALA A 249 -16.93 -28.51 -8.78
C ALA A 249 -17.14 -27.26 -9.67
N ALA A 250 -17.55 -26.13 -9.06
CA ALA A 250 -17.68 -24.86 -9.77
C ALA A 250 -16.32 -24.30 -10.22
N VAL A 251 -15.31 -24.37 -9.35
CA VAL A 251 -13.93 -23.95 -9.62
C VAL A 251 -13.29 -24.79 -10.74
N ASP A 252 -13.41 -26.12 -10.66
CA ASP A 252 -12.89 -27.04 -11.68
C ASP A 252 -13.55 -26.78 -13.04
N ALA A 253 -14.87 -26.57 -13.06
CA ALA A 253 -15.62 -26.22 -14.27
C ALA A 253 -15.25 -24.83 -14.80
N GLY A 254 -15.01 -23.85 -13.92
CA GLY A 254 -14.58 -22.49 -14.28
C GLY A 254 -13.24 -22.51 -15.00
N ARG A 255 -12.26 -23.21 -14.42
CA ARG A 255 -10.97 -23.49 -15.08
C ARG A 255 -11.16 -24.17 -16.43
N ALA A 256 -11.89 -25.29 -16.47
CA ALA A 256 -12.03 -26.10 -17.68
C ALA A 256 -12.74 -25.37 -18.83
N GLN A 257 -13.60 -24.40 -18.53
CA GLN A 257 -14.34 -23.61 -19.51
C GLN A 257 -13.74 -22.22 -19.78
N GLY A 258 -12.68 -21.81 -19.06
CA GLY A 258 -12.15 -20.45 -19.11
C GLY A 258 -13.16 -19.39 -18.63
N ARG A 259 -14.02 -19.74 -17.66
CA ARG A 259 -15.10 -18.88 -17.14
C ARG A 259 -14.88 -18.57 -15.66
N ALA A 260 -15.23 -17.35 -15.26
CA ALA A 260 -15.22 -16.96 -13.85
C ALA A 260 -16.34 -17.66 -13.08
N VAL A 261 -16.07 -17.99 -11.81
CA VAL A 261 -17.03 -18.50 -10.85
C VAL A 261 -17.59 -17.35 -10.03
N TRP A 262 -18.91 -17.34 -9.89
CA TRP A 262 -19.69 -16.33 -9.19
C TRP A 262 -20.23 -16.88 -7.87
N ILE A 263 -19.97 -16.14 -6.80
CA ILE A 263 -20.56 -16.34 -5.48
C ILE A 263 -21.66 -15.27 -5.32
N PRO A 264 -22.94 -15.62 -5.28
CA PRO A 264 -24.00 -14.64 -5.03
C PRO A 264 -23.99 -14.18 -3.56
N THR A 265 -24.86 -13.23 -3.22
CA THR A 265 -25.14 -12.86 -1.83
C THR A 265 -25.59 -14.09 -1.03
N GLY A 266 -24.99 -14.31 0.14
CA GLY A 266 -25.26 -15.46 1.00
C GLY A 266 -24.10 -15.76 1.93
N THR A 267 -24.36 -16.64 2.90
CA THR A 267 -23.34 -17.26 3.74
C THR A 267 -23.17 -18.71 3.29
N PHE A 268 -21.94 -19.17 3.13
CA PHE A 268 -21.63 -20.50 2.61
C PHE A 268 -20.71 -21.22 3.58
N THR A 269 -21.20 -22.32 4.16
CA THR A 269 -20.38 -23.18 5.02
C THR A 269 -19.47 -24.04 4.15
N LEU A 270 -18.17 -24.03 4.45
CA LEU A 270 -17.15 -24.86 3.84
C LEU A 270 -16.43 -25.63 4.96
N TRP A 271 -16.36 -26.95 4.85
CA TRP A 271 -15.66 -27.78 5.84
C TRP A 271 -14.25 -28.18 5.44
N ASP A 272 -13.82 -27.87 4.22
CA ASP A 272 -12.47 -28.13 3.72
C ASP A 272 -12.10 -27.10 2.63
N HIS A 273 -10.83 -27.08 2.25
CA HIS A 273 -10.29 -26.12 1.29
C HIS A 273 -10.96 -26.24 -0.08
N VAL A 274 -11.15 -25.10 -0.73
CA VAL A 274 -11.46 -25.03 -2.17
C VAL A 274 -10.18 -24.70 -2.90
N VAL A 275 -9.69 -25.62 -3.73
CA VAL A 275 -8.41 -25.51 -4.43
C VAL A 275 -8.61 -24.83 -5.78
N VAL A 276 -7.93 -23.70 -5.99
CA VAL A 276 -8.05 -22.82 -7.17
C VAL A 276 -6.79 -22.85 -8.03
N ASP A 277 -6.95 -22.90 -9.36
CA ASP A 277 -5.86 -22.85 -10.33
C ASP A 277 -6.41 -22.48 -11.73
N GLY A 278 -5.94 -21.40 -12.33
CA GLY A 278 -6.37 -20.92 -13.65
C GLY A 278 -7.81 -20.40 -13.71
N VAL A 279 -8.27 -19.71 -12.66
CA VAL A 279 -9.69 -19.40 -12.44
C VAL A 279 -9.90 -18.07 -11.69
N THR A 280 -10.96 -17.35 -12.02
CA THR A 280 -11.45 -16.21 -11.22
C THR A 280 -12.61 -16.67 -10.34
N LEU A 281 -12.54 -16.39 -9.04
CA LEU A 281 -13.64 -16.53 -8.08
C LEU A 281 -14.04 -15.12 -7.62
N ARG A 282 -15.28 -14.70 -7.91
CA ARG A 282 -15.79 -13.35 -7.61
C ARG A 282 -17.10 -13.41 -6.84
N GLY A 283 -17.20 -12.64 -5.76
CA GLY A 283 -18.44 -12.48 -5.00
C GLY A 283 -19.23 -11.21 -5.29
N ALA A 284 -20.31 -11.02 -4.53
CA ALA A 284 -21.20 -9.86 -4.57
C ALA A 284 -20.69 -8.64 -3.77
N GLY A 285 -19.49 -8.73 -3.20
CA GLY A 285 -18.88 -7.78 -2.25
C GLY A 285 -18.61 -8.44 -0.90
N PRO A 286 -17.58 -8.03 -0.14
CA PRO A 286 -17.19 -8.68 1.13
C PRO A 286 -18.24 -8.57 2.23
N TRP A 287 -19.19 -7.66 2.11
CA TRP A 287 -20.35 -7.55 3.02
C TRP A 287 -21.53 -8.47 2.65
N TYR A 288 -21.49 -9.11 1.47
CA TYR A 288 -22.63 -9.82 0.88
C TYR A 288 -22.39 -11.31 0.62
N SER A 289 -21.19 -11.68 0.17
CA SER A 289 -20.79 -13.07 -0.07
C SER A 289 -19.80 -13.49 1.00
N VAL A 290 -20.22 -14.36 1.92
CA VAL A 290 -19.42 -14.78 3.07
C VAL A 290 -19.17 -16.28 3.00
N LEU A 291 -17.91 -16.67 2.92
CA LEU A 291 -17.46 -18.06 3.08
C LEU A 291 -17.04 -18.25 4.54
N GLY A 292 -17.30 -19.41 5.13
CA GLY A 292 -16.92 -19.64 6.53
C GLY A 292 -17.17 -21.06 7.02
N GLY A 293 -16.92 -21.28 8.31
CA GLY A 293 -17.15 -22.56 8.96
C GLY A 293 -15.91 -23.45 9.13
N ARG A 294 -16.11 -24.53 9.88
CA ARG A 294 -15.09 -25.47 10.34
C ARG A 294 -15.66 -26.89 10.33
N HIS A 295 -14.86 -27.90 10.00
CA HIS A 295 -15.33 -29.29 9.99
C HIS A 295 -15.73 -29.73 11.41
N PRO A 296 -16.94 -30.28 11.63
CA PRO A 296 -17.52 -30.47 12.96
C PRO A 296 -16.75 -31.44 13.88
N THR A 297 -15.87 -32.26 13.31
CA THR A 297 -15.07 -33.26 14.05
C THR A 297 -13.58 -33.31 13.68
N ASP A 298 -13.14 -32.55 12.67
CA ASP A 298 -11.74 -32.56 12.22
C ASP A 298 -11.20 -31.13 12.31
N ARG A 299 -10.62 -30.83 13.48
CA ARG A 299 -10.13 -29.50 13.84
C ARG A 299 -9.09 -28.91 12.87
N LYS A 300 -8.54 -29.74 11.96
CA LYS A 300 -7.54 -29.38 10.95
C LYS A 300 -8.14 -28.82 9.65
N ARG A 301 -9.46 -28.90 9.47
CA ARG A 301 -10.14 -28.48 8.24
C ARG A 301 -11.15 -27.37 8.52
N ALA A 302 -11.09 -26.33 7.69
CA ALA A 302 -11.98 -25.18 7.76
C ALA A 302 -12.16 -24.56 6.37
N ALA A 303 -13.02 -23.55 6.29
CA ALA A 303 -13.15 -22.71 5.12
C ALA A 303 -11.82 -22.02 4.77
N GLY A 304 -11.39 -22.15 3.52
CA GLY A 304 -10.24 -21.45 2.98
C GLY A 304 -10.11 -21.67 1.47
N ILE A 305 -9.50 -20.71 0.78
CA ILE A 305 -9.25 -20.78 -0.67
C ILE A 305 -7.75 -20.97 -0.92
N TYR A 306 -7.39 -22.14 -1.44
CA TYR A 306 -5.98 -22.57 -1.48
C TYR A 306 -5.46 -22.69 -2.92
N GLY A 307 -4.27 -22.17 -3.15
CA GLY A 307 -3.44 -22.61 -4.27
C GLY A 307 -2.91 -24.03 -4.04
N LYS A 308 -2.43 -24.66 -5.10
CA LYS A 308 -1.80 -25.97 -5.01
C LYS A 308 -0.41 -25.87 -4.39
N TYR A 309 -0.03 -26.84 -3.57
CA TYR A 309 1.31 -26.93 -3.00
C TYR A 309 2.33 -27.40 -4.05
N VAL A 310 3.53 -26.85 -3.98
CA VAL A 310 4.68 -27.26 -4.81
C VAL A 310 5.34 -28.49 -4.18
N PRO A 311 5.63 -29.57 -4.93
CA PRO A 311 6.43 -30.68 -4.41
C PRO A 311 7.82 -30.21 -3.97
N GLY A 312 8.14 -30.35 -2.67
CA GLY A 312 9.38 -29.83 -2.09
C GLY A 312 9.38 -28.30 -1.83
N GLY A 313 8.20 -27.67 -1.83
CA GLY A 313 8.00 -26.29 -1.39
C GLY A 313 7.95 -26.13 0.13
N GLY A 314 7.48 -24.96 0.60
CA GLY A 314 7.47 -24.58 2.02
C GLY A 314 6.54 -25.41 2.90
N TYR A 315 5.50 -26.01 2.33
CA TYR A 315 4.59 -26.85 3.08
C TYR A 315 5.18 -28.26 3.29
N SER A 316 5.53 -28.55 4.55
CA SER A 316 6.10 -29.84 4.97
C SER A 316 5.06 -30.87 5.45
N GLY A 317 3.77 -30.54 5.42
CA GLY A 317 2.68 -31.43 5.82
C GLY A 317 2.23 -32.39 4.72
N GLU A 318 1.14 -33.12 4.98
CA GLU A 318 0.55 -34.03 4.00
C GLU A 318 -0.13 -33.24 2.86
N ILE A 319 0.48 -33.25 1.67
CA ILE A 319 -0.13 -32.69 0.45
C ILE A 319 -1.18 -33.67 -0.07
N ARG A 320 -2.46 -33.28 -0.03
CA ARG A 320 -3.56 -34.12 -0.51
C ARG A 320 -3.64 -34.11 -2.03
N ALA A 321 -4.14 -35.18 -2.64
CA ALA A 321 -4.10 -35.36 -4.10
C ALA A 321 -4.76 -34.22 -4.92
N HIS A 322 -5.76 -33.53 -4.36
CA HIS A 322 -6.43 -32.39 -5.02
C HIS A 322 -5.67 -31.06 -4.83
N GLU A 323 -4.84 -30.94 -3.81
CA GLU A 323 -3.95 -29.79 -3.53
C GLU A 323 -2.57 -29.94 -4.21
N ALA A 324 -2.29 -31.10 -4.82
CA ALA A 324 -0.99 -31.43 -5.39
C ALA A 324 -0.77 -30.81 -6.79
N GLY A 325 0.52 -30.68 -7.14
CA GLY A 325 0.97 -30.28 -8.48
C GLY A 325 0.96 -28.77 -8.72
N GLY A 326 1.30 -27.99 -7.69
CA GLY A 326 1.45 -26.54 -7.79
C GLY A 326 2.79 -26.06 -8.37
N PRO A 327 3.02 -24.73 -8.42
CA PRO A 327 2.10 -23.71 -7.92
C PRO A 327 0.88 -23.56 -8.84
N SER A 328 -0.26 -23.20 -8.27
CA SER A 328 -1.40 -22.70 -9.04
C SER A 328 -1.01 -21.43 -9.80
N ARG A 329 -1.69 -21.12 -10.91
CA ARG A 329 -1.36 -19.96 -11.75
C ARG A 329 -2.60 -19.19 -12.16
N ASN A 330 -2.47 -17.89 -12.42
CA ASN A 330 -3.51 -17.06 -13.03
C ASN A 330 -4.84 -17.11 -12.27
N VAL A 331 -4.78 -17.07 -10.94
CA VAL A 331 -5.94 -17.06 -10.05
C VAL A 331 -6.35 -15.61 -9.75
N THR A 332 -7.65 -15.34 -9.66
CA THR A 332 -8.15 -14.06 -9.15
C THR A 332 -9.25 -14.30 -8.13
N LEU A 333 -9.02 -13.90 -6.88
CA LEU A 333 -9.99 -13.98 -5.78
C LEU A 333 -10.45 -12.56 -5.46
N ARG A 334 -11.76 -12.27 -5.55
CA ARG A 334 -12.22 -10.92 -5.26
C ARG A 334 -13.67 -10.76 -4.81
N ASP A 335 -13.92 -9.69 -4.07
CA ASP A 335 -15.27 -9.21 -3.70
C ASP A 335 -16.07 -10.19 -2.83
N PHE A 336 -15.43 -10.86 -1.86
CA PHE A 336 -16.10 -11.73 -0.88
C PHE A 336 -15.38 -11.70 0.47
N ALA A 337 -15.98 -12.30 1.50
CA ALA A 337 -15.34 -12.50 2.81
C ALA A 337 -15.06 -13.98 3.07
N ILE A 338 -14.02 -14.24 3.86
CA ILE A 338 -13.75 -15.50 4.53
C ILE A 338 -13.76 -15.19 6.03
N ILE A 339 -14.75 -15.73 6.76
CA ILE A 339 -14.88 -15.59 8.21
C ILE A 339 -14.88 -16.99 8.80
N GLY A 340 -13.77 -17.35 9.45
CA GLY A 340 -13.54 -18.68 10.01
C GLY A 340 -14.27 -18.94 11.33
N ASP A 341 -13.91 -20.05 11.96
CA ASP A 341 -14.31 -20.40 13.34
C ASP A 341 -13.07 -20.98 14.08
N ILE A 342 -11.94 -20.28 13.95
CA ILE A 342 -10.67 -20.64 14.58
C ILE A 342 -10.55 -19.83 15.87
N ARG A 343 -10.38 -20.52 16.99
CA ARG A 343 -10.41 -19.97 18.35
C ARG A 343 -9.13 -20.26 19.11
N GLU A 344 -8.14 -20.77 18.40
CA GLU A 344 -6.89 -21.26 18.93
C GLU A 344 -5.81 -21.23 17.86
N ARG A 345 -4.59 -20.85 18.25
CA ARG A 345 -3.42 -20.99 17.38
C ARG A 345 -2.87 -22.41 17.47
N VAL A 346 -2.95 -23.15 16.37
CA VAL A 346 -2.29 -24.46 16.23
C VAL A 346 -1.50 -24.45 14.93
N ASP A 347 -0.18 -24.30 15.06
CA ASP A 347 0.72 -23.97 13.94
C ASP A 347 0.66 -25.02 12.82
N GLU A 348 0.55 -26.31 13.14
CA GLU A 348 0.54 -27.40 12.16
C GLU A 348 -0.78 -27.57 11.39
N HIS A 349 -1.82 -26.82 11.76
CA HIS A 349 -3.08 -26.82 11.01
C HIS A 349 -3.03 -25.77 9.89
N GLN A 350 -3.38 -26.20 8.67
CA GLN A 350 -3.64 -25.29 7.55
C GLN A 350 -5.10 -24.84 7.61
N VAL A 351 -5.41 -23.92 8.52
CA VAL A 351 -6.78 -23.34 8.69
C VAL A 351 -6.72 -21.83 8.53
N ASN A 352 -6.14 -21.41 7.41
CA ASN A 352 -5.93 -20.03 7.02
C ASN A 352 -7.05 -19.61 6.04
N ALA A 353 -7.33 -18.31 5.90
CA ALA A 353 -8.29 -17.88 4.89
C ALA A 353 -7.79 -18.16 3.47
N ILE A 354 -6.49 -17.95 3.24
CA ILE A 354 -5.80 -18.23 1.97
C ILE A 354 -4.49 -19.00 2.25
N GLY A 355 -4.13 -19.94 1.37
CA GLY A 355 -2.84 -20.62 1.47
C GLY A 355 -2.39 -21.37 0.22
N GLY A 356 -1.34 -22.18 0.37
CA GLY A 356 -0.68 -22.86 -0.75
C GLY A 356 0.12 -21.91 -1.65
N ALA A 357 0.40 -22.32 -2.89
CA ALA A 357 1.23 -21.55 -3.82
C ALA A 357 0.43 -21.03 -5.03
N MET A 358 0.51 -19.73 -5.33
CA MET A 358 -0.23 -19.07 -6.42
C MET A 358 0.64 -18.04 -7.19
N SER A 359 1.14 -18.41 -8.38
CA SER A 359 1.87 -17.48 -9.25
C SER A 359 0.95 -16.65 -10.15
N ASN A 360 1.37 -15.45 -10.55
CA ASN A 360 0.62 -14.53 -11.44
C ASN A 360 -0.85 -14.35 -10.99
N SER A 361 -1.06 -14.11 -9.69
CA SER A 361 -2.38 -14.26 -9.07
C SER A 361 -2.70 -13.08 -8.15
N VAL A 362 -3.99 -12.74 -8.03
CA VAL A 362 -4.45 -11.54 -7.32
C VAL A 362 -5.57 -11.89 -6.33
N VAL A 363 -5.44 -11.39 -5.11
CA VAL A 363 -6.50 -11.27 -4.10
C VAL A 363 -6.86 -9.79 -4.01
N GLN A 364 -8.13 -9.43 -4.20
CA GLN A 364 -8.56 -8.03 -4.21
C GLN A 364 -9.92 -7.84 -3.52
N ASN A 365 -10.06 -6.85 -2.64
CA ASN A 365 -11.34 -6.58 -1.97
C ASN A 365 -11.90 -7.83 -1.25
N VAL A 366 -11.04 -8.48 -0.47
CA VAL A 366 -11.38 -9.63 0.36
C VAL A 366 -11.28 -9.27 1.84
N TRP A 367 -12.28 -9.69 2.62
CA TRP A 367 -12.30 -9.58 4.08
C TRP A 367 -11.91 -10.94 4.67
N MET A 368 -10.91 -10.99 5.55
CA MET A 368 -10.40 -12.23 6.17
C MET A 368 -10.43 -12.06 7.69
N GLN A 369 -11.12 -12.97 8.39
CA GLN A 369 -11.36 -12.87 9.84
C GLN A 369 -11.49 -14.25 10.50
N HIS A 370 -11.11 -14.38 11.78
CA HIS A 370 -11.26 -15.60 12.60
C HIS A 370 -10.65 -16.87 11.98
N THR A 371 -9.51 -16.70 11.32
CA THR A 371 -8.67 -17.76 10.77
C THR A 371 -7.34 -17.83 11.52
N LYS A 372 -6.53 -18.89 11.30
CA LYS A 372 -5.20 -18.94 11.92
C LYS A 372 -4.32 -17.81 11.40
N VAL A 373 -4.28 -17.70 10.07
CA VAL A 373 -3.54 -16.70 9.31
C VAL A 373 -4.46 -16.19 8.18
N GLY A 374 -4.34 -14.93 7.79
CA GLY A 374 -5.07 -14.39 6.64
C GLY A 374 -4.61 -15.03 5.34
N ALA A 375 -3.31 -14.91 5.01
CA ALA A 375 -2.69 -15.63 3.89
C ALA A 375 -1.33 -16.24 4.25
N TRP A 376 -1.21 -17.56 4.30
CA TRP A 376 0.07 -18.27 4.48
C TRP A 376 0.52 -18.87 3.14
N MET A 377 1.44 -18.18 2.47
CA MET A 377 1.81 -18.48 1.09
C MET A 377 3.07 -19.35 1.05
N ASP A 378 2.88 -20.67 1.00
CA ASP A 378 3.95 -21.67 0.93
C ASP A 378 4.50 -21.80 -0.50
N GLY A 379 5.58 -21.08 -0.81
CA GLY A 379 6.23 -21.10 -2.12
C GLY A 379 7.03 -22.39 -2.45
N PRO A 380 7.82 -22.39 -3.54
CA PRO A 380 8.15 -21.23 -4.37
C PRO A 380 6.99 -20.77 -5.26
N MET A 381 6.82 -19.46 -5.36
CA MET A 381 5.81 -18.81 -6.20
C MET A 381 6.22 -17.38 -6.55
N ASP A 382 5.56 -16.78 -7.54
CA ASP A 382 6.03 -15.56 -8.19
C ASP A 382 4.87 -14.66 -8.65
N ASN A 383 5.01 -13.34 -8.50
CA ASN A 383 4.04 -12.35 -8.97
C ASN A 383 2.62 -12.57 -8.38
N PHE A 384 2.54 -12.59 -7.05
CA PHE A 384 1.29 -12.63 -6.30
C PHE A 384 0.97 -11.26 -5.68
N THR A 385 -0.29 -10.84 -5.68
CA THR A 385 -0.70 -9.56 -5.08
C THR A 385 -1.91 -9.74 -4.18
N ILE A 386 -1.84 -9.25 -2.94
CA ILE A 386 -3.01 -8.96 -2.10
C ILE A 386 -3.22 -7.44 -2.12
N ARG A 387 -4.45 -6.98 -2.41
CA ARG A 387 -4.77 -5.54 -2.36
C ARG A 387 -6.20 -5.20 -1.96
N ASP A 388 -6.42 -3.95 -1.57
CA ASP A 388 -7.74 -3.37 -1.26
C ASP A 388 -8.53 -4.20 -0.22
N SER A 389 -7.82 -4.90 0.67
CA SER A 389 -8.35 -6.00 1.48
C SER A 389 -8.32 -5.67 2.98
N ARG A 390 -9.02 -6.47 3.78
CA ARG A 390 -9.10 -6.30 5.24
C ARG A 390 -8.78 -7.62 5.92
N ILE A 391 -7.83 -7.62 6.86
CA ILE A 391 -7.39 -8.81 7.59
C ILE A 391 -7.50 -8.51 9.08
N LEU A 392 -8.43 -9.17 9.76
CA LEU A 392 -8.84 -8.85 11.13
C LEU A 392 -8.79 -10.11 11.99
N ASP A 393 -8.60 -9.96 13.30
CA ASP A 393 -8.79 -11.02 14.31
C ASP A 393 -8.18 -12.38 13.91
N GLN A 394 -6.86 -12.38 13.67
CA GLN A 394 -6.10 -13.58 13.28
C GLN A 394 -5.39 -14.15 14.51
N THR A 395 -5.40 -15.48 14.69
CA THR A 395 -4.72 -16.10 15.85
C THR A 395 -3.20 -16.10 15.73
N ALA A 396 -2.68 -15.82 14.53
CA ALA A 396 -1.27 -15.67 14.19
C ALA A 396 -1.12 -14.52 13.16
N ASP A 397 -0.27 -14.70 12.15
CA ASP A 397 0.07 -13.68 11.13
C ASP A 397 -1.14 -13.16 10.35
N GLY A 398 -1.06 -11.92 9.85
CA GLY A 398 -2.00 -11.45 8.82
C GLY A 398 -1.66 -12.04 7.45
N VAL A 399 -0.42 -11.86 6.98
CA VAL A 399 0.11 -12.49 5.76
C VAL A 399 1.55 -12.95 6.01
N ASN A 400 1.88 -14.19 5.61
CA ASN A 400 3.27 -14.65 5.54
C ASN A 400 3.65 -15.09 4.13
N PHE A 401 4.66 -14.45 3.54
CA PHE A 401 5.33 -14.90 2.33
C PHE A 401 6.44 -15.89 2.71
N HIS A 402 6.15 -17.18 2.62
CA HIS A 402 7.01 -18.26 3.11
C HIS A 402 7.70 -19.03 1.98
N TRP A 403 9.00 -19.30 2.13
CA TRP A 403 9.76 -20.25 1.29
C TRP A 403 9.79 -19.88 -0.21
N GLY A 404 10.57 -18.87 -0.59
CA GLY A 404 10.85 -18.57 -2.00
C GLY A 404 9.70 -17.90 -2.75
N VAL A 405 9.00 -16.98 -2.09
CA VAL A 405 8.03 -16.08 -2.74
C VAL A 405 8.79 -14.93 -3.39
N THR A 406 8.54 -14.66 -4.67
CA THR A 406 9.22 -13.59 -5.43
C THR A 406 8.27 -12.62 -6.12
N ASN A 407 8.74 -11.39 -6.39
CA ASN A 407 8.02 -10.34 -7.10
C ASN A 407 6.57 -10.08 -6.59
N SER A 408 6.31 -10.34 -5.31
CA SER A 408 4.96 -10.41 -4.74
C SER A 408 4.70 -9.26 -3.77
N THR A 409 3.45 -8.82 -3.67
CA THR A 409 3.07 -7.57 -2.98
C THR A 409 1.86 -7.72 -2.08
N VAL A 410 1.89 -7.10 -0.90
CA VAL A 410 0.67 -6.75 -0.14
C VAL A 410 0.57 -5.24 -0.12
N THR A 411 -0.53 -4.70 -0.64
CA THR A 411 -0.71 -3.24 -0.75
C THR A 411 -2.12 -2.78 -0.49
N ASN A 412 -2.31 -1.51 -0.10
CA ASN A 412 -3.64 -0.94 0.16
C ASN A 412 -4.53 -1.85 1.05
N THR A 413 -3.93 -2.48 2.06
CA THR A 413 -4.58 -3.48 2.91
C THR A 413 -4.63 -2.98 4.34
N PHE A 414 -5.81 -3.08 4.94
CA PHE A 414 -6.03 -2.81 6.35
C PHE A 414 -5.84 -4.10 7.16
N VAL A 415 -5.04 -4.04 8.23
CA VAL A 415 -4.78 -5.19 9.11
C VAL A 415 -5.01 -4.75 10.56
N ARG A 416 -5.81 -5.50 11.34
CA ARG A 416 -6.01 -5.21 12.77
C ARG A 416 -6.09 -6.48 13.60
N ASN A 417 -5.60 -6.42 14.85
CA ASN A 417 -5.76 -7.49 15.86
C ASN A 417 -5.13 -8.85 15.46
N THR A 418 -3.86 -8.87 15.06
CA THR A 418 -3.14 -10.13 14.71
C THR A 418 -2.42 -10.74 15.93
N GLY A 419 -2.43 -12.07 16.02
CA GLY A 419 -1.79 -12.87 17.07
C GLY A 419 -0.35 -13.29 16.78
N ASP A 420 0.22 -12.81 15.66
CA ASP A 420 1.65 -12.77 15.33
C ASP A 420 1.88 -11.63 14.31
N ASP A 421 3.06 -11.62 13.67
CA ASP A 421 3.48 -10.66 12.65
C ASP A 421 2.37 -10.30 11.64
N ALA A 422 1.95 -9.02 11.59
CA ALA A 422 0.82 -8.64 10.74
C ALA A 422 1.11 -8.86 9.25
N LEU A 423 2.27 -8.40 8.73
CA LEU A 423 2.77 -8.78 7.42
C LEU A 423 4.23 -9.23 7.53
N ALA A 424 4.47 -10.50 7.22
CA ALA A 424 5.77 -11.17 7.31
C ALA A 424 6.28 -11.70 5.98
N MET A 425 7.60 -11.70 5.82
CA MET A 425 8.30 -12.45 4.78
C MET A 425 9.31 -13.37 5.43
N TRP A 426 9.09 -14.68 5.37
CA TRP A 426 10.03 -15.67 5.89
C TRP A 426 10.74 -16.43 4.78
N ALA A 427 11.99 -16.07 4.53
CA ALA A 427 12.88 -16.73 3.57
C ALA A 427 13.42 -18.07 4.11
N GLN A 428 12.55 -18.97 4.60
CA GLN A 428 12.97 -20.28 5.08
C GLN A 428 13.57 -21.08 3.92
N SER A 429 14.88 -21.37 3.98
CA SER A 429 15.66 -22.23 3.06
C SER A 429 15.71 -21.82 1.56
N VAL A 430 14.74 -21.07 1.06
CA VAL A 430 14.68 -20.52 -0.30
C VAL A 430 14.44 -19.00 -0.20
N PRO A 431 15.24 -18.16 -0.89
CA PRO A 431 15.21 -16.72 -0.69
C PRO A 431 13.92 -16.09 -1.22
N ASN A 432 13.30 -15.25 -0.40
CA ASN A 432 12.30 -14.30 -0.86
C ASN A 432 13.00 -13.13 -1.59
N VAL A 433 12.51 -12.72 -2.77
CA VAL A 433 13.21 -11.74 -3.63
C VAL A 433 12.25 -10.74 -4.27
N ASN A 434 12.57 -9.45 -4.19
CA ASN A 434 11.81 -8.35 -4.82
C ASN A 434 10.32 -8.31 -4.41
N ASN A 435 10.02 -8.66 -3.16
CA ASN A 435 8.67 -8.53 -2.61
C ASN A 435 8.47 -7.14 -2.00
N SER A 436 7.21 -6.70 -1.88
CA SER A 436 6.89 -5.40 -1.28
C SER A 436 5.67 -5.39 -0.35
N PHE A 437 5.73 -4.62 0.73
CA PHE A 437 4.60 -4.23 1.55
C PHE A 437 4.44 -2.71 1.45
N THR A 438 3.38 -2.25 0.77
CA THR A 438 3.21 -0.81 0.45
C THR A 438 1.82 -0.26 0.71
N PHE A 439 1.69 0.95 1.25
CA PHE A 439 0.36 1.56 1.50
C PHE A 439 -0.57 0.71 2.38
N ASN A 440 -0.04 0.03 3.41
CA ASN A 440 -0.88 -0.73 4.35
C ASN A 440 -1.10 0.08 5.63
N THR A 441 -2.30 -0.02 6.21
CA THR A 441 -2.58 0.47 7.56
C THR A 441 -2.69 -0.72 8.50
N ILE A 442 -1.89 -0.74 9.57
CA ILE A 442 -1.83 -1.84 10.54
C ILE A 442 -2.11 -1.30 11.94
N GLY A 443 -3.14 -1.80 12.62
CA GLY A 443 -3.44 -1.47 14.01
C GLY A 443 -3.32 -2.69 14.92
N VAL A 444 -2.78 -2.54 16.13
CA VAL A 444 -2.77 -3.56 17.20
C VAL A 444 -2.35 -4.97 16.73
N THR A 445 -1.05 -5.24 16.77
CA THR A 445 -0.54 -6.62 16.71
C THR A 445 -0.16 -7.05 18.11
N VAL A 446 -0.78 -8.14 18.58
CA VAL A 446 -0.68 -8.63 19.96
C VAL A 446 0.70 -9.23 20.22
N LEU A 447 1.22 -10.03 19.30
CA LEU A 447 2.54 -10.65 19.39
C LEU A 447 3.39 -10.30 18.15
N ALA A 448 4.69 -10.06 18.38
CA ALA A 448 5.68 -9.78 17.33
C ALA A 448 5.44 -8.43 16.62
N ASN A 449 5.55 -8.36 15.29
CA ASN A 449 5.79 -7.12 14.55
C ASN A 449 4.64 -6.71 13.63
N HIS A 450 4.57 -5.44 13.25
CA HIS A 450 3.65 -5.04 12.18
C HIS A 450 4.15 -5.46 10.79
N LEU A 451 5.44 -5.21 10.52
CA LEU A 451 6.07 -5.42 9.22
C LEU A 451 7.43 -6.08 9.41
N VAL A 452 7.67 -7.22 8.78
CA VAL A 452 8.97 -7.92 8.95
C VAL A 452 9.46 -8.62 7.70
N THR A 453 10.79 -8.59 7.53
CA THR A 453 11.50 -9.49 6.63
C THR A 453 12.55 -10.30 7.39
N TYR A 454 12.31 -11.61 7.48
CA TYR A 454 13.26 -12.60 7.98
C TYR A 454 14.05 -13.13 6.79
N GLY A 455 15.23 -12.54 6.58
CA GLY A 455 16.07 -12.78 5.42
C GLY A 455 15.63 -12.02 4.18
N GLY A 456 15.86 -12.63 3.01
CA GLY A 456 15.42 -12.13 1.71
C GLY A 456 16.33 -11.08 1.09
N ARG A 457 16.00 -10.72 -0.16
CA ARG A 457 16.78 -9.81 -1.00
C ARG A 457 15.89 -8.82 -1.75
N ASP A 458 16.36 -7.58 -1.89
CA ASP A 458 15.72 -6.56 -2.72
C ASP A 458 14.28 -6.20 -2.27
N ILE A 459 14.04 -6.23 -0.95
CA ILE A 459 12.72 -6.10 -0.31
C ILE A 459 12.34 -4.62 -0.09
N LYS A 460 11.05 -4.30 -0.23
CA LYS A 460 10.50 -2.94 -0.02
C LYS A 460 9.40 -2.94 1.04
N ILE A 461 9.51 -2.04 2.01
CA ILE A 461 8.50 -1.77 3.04
C ILE A 461 8.29 -0.24 3.01
N THR A 462 7.30 0.25 2.24
CA THR A 462 7.14 1.69 2.02
C THR A 462 5.73 2.20 2.21
N ASP A 463 5.57 3.47 2.57
CA ASP A 463 4.25 4.12 2.59
C ASP A 463 3.23 3.50 3.56
N ASN A 464 3.67 2.68 4.52
CA ASN A 464 2.78 2.05 5.49
C ASN A 464 2.56 2.97 6.71
N VAL A 465 1.38 2.90 7.31
CA VAL A 465 1.13 3.45 8.65
C VAL A 465 0.86 2.28 9.58
N THR A 466 1.58 2.23 10.70
CA THR A 466 1.38 1.17 11.68
C THR A 466 1.23 1.76 13.08
N ALA A 467 0.26 1.25 13.84
CA ALA A 467 -0.10 1.75 15.16
C ALA A 467 -0.24 0.60 16.17
N ASP A 468 0.29 0.82 17.36
CA ASP A 468 -0.06 0.08 18.57
C ASP A 468 0.44 -1.39 18.72
N SER A 469 1.71 -1.69 18.40
CA SER A 469 2.33 -3.01 18.70
C SER A 469 2.35 -3.35 20.21
N VAL A 470 2.08 -4.60 20.61
CA VAL A 470 1.79 -4.95 22.02
C VAL A 470 2.92 -5.70 22.74
N THR A 471 3.44 -6.84 22.25
CA THR A 471 4.58 -7.52 22.91
C THR A 471 5.50 -8.29 21.96
N ASN A 472 6.77 -8.46 22.38
CA ASN A 472 7.83 -9.23 21.69
C ASN A 472 8.16 -8.76 20.25
N GLY A 473 7.83 -7.51 19.92
CA GLY A 473 8.20 -6.90 18.65
C GLY A 473 7.88 -5.40 18.55
N GLY A 474 8.03 -4.87 17.34
CA GLY A 474 7.90 -3.45 17.03
C GLY A 474 7.10 -3.19 15.76
N GLY A 475 7.25 -2.00 15.19
CA GLY A 475 6.61 -1.67 13.91
C GLY A 475 7.32 -2.35 12.74
N ILE A 476 8.63 -2.16 12.59
CA ILE A 476 9.40 -2.71 11.47
C ILE A 476 10.61 -3.52 11.96
N HIS A 477 10.77 -4.74 11.45
CA HIS A 477 11.88 -5.63 11.77
C HIS A 477 12.60 -6.10 10.49
N VAL A 478 13.93 -6.04 10.48
CA VAL A 478 14.78 -6.59 9.41
C VAL A 478 15.79 -7.54 10.05
N ALA A 479 15.73 -8.84 9.73
CA ALA A 479 16.43 -9.84 10.54
C ALA A 479 17.01 -11.05 9.81
N ASN A 480 18.19 -11.49 10.25
CA ASN A 480 18.68 -12.86 10.04
C ASN A 480 18.27 -13.72 11.25
N ARG A 481 16.98 -14.04 11.36
CA ARG A 481 16.37 -14.77 12.49
C ARG A 481 15.40 -15.83 11.96
N TYR A 482 15.13 -16.84 12.80
CA TYR A 482 14.34 -18.06 12.54
C TYR A 482 15.02 -19.13 11.66
N PRO A 483 14.62 -20.42 11.77
CA PRO A 483 15.22 -21.51 11.01
C PRO A 483 15.27 -21.26 9.49
N GLY A 484 16.36 -21.66 8.86
CA GLY A 484 16.54 -21.57 7.41
C GLY A 484 16.88 -20.16 6.88
N VAL A 485 17.07 -19.16 7.74
CA VAL A 485 17.45 -17.79 7.35
C VAL A 485 18.95 -17.58 7.59
N ASN A 486 19.77 -18.01 6.63
CA ASN A 486 21.23 -17.96 6.66
C ASN A 486 21.81 -18.21 5.25
N GLY A 487 23.01 -17.68 4.96
CA GLY A 487 23.65 -17.82 3.66
C GLY A 487 22.80 -17.24 2.53
N PRO A 488 22.40 -18.01 1.50
CA PRO A 488 21.62 -17.50 0.36
C PRO A 488 20.26 -16.89 0.72
N THR A 489 19.70 -17.21 1.88
CA THR A 489 18.40 -16.68 2.34
C THR A 489 18.50 -15.49 3.28
N ALA A 490 19.71 -15.15 3.74
CA ALA A 490 19.93 -14.03 4.63
C ALA A 490 19.67 -12.66 3.95
N VAL A 491 19.46 -11.65 4.79
CA VAL A 491 19.28 -10.25 4.39
C VAL A 491 20.46 -9.81 3.52
N SER A 492 20.16 -9.50 2.27
CA SER A 492 21.14 -9.14 1.24
C SER A 492 20.56 -8.16 0.22
N GLY A 493 21.38 -7.67 -0.72
CA GLY A 493 20.92 -6.75 -1.75
C GLY A 493 20.48 -5.40 -1.15
N THR A 494 19.36 -4.84 -1.62
CA THR A 494 18.83 -3.58 -1.07
C THR A 494 17.52 -3.79 -0.31
N ILE A 495 17.49 -3.46 0.99
CA ILE A 495 16.25 -3.38 1.77
C ILE A 495 15.84 -1.91 1.87
N THR A 496 14.66 -1.57 1.36
CA THR A 496 14.14 -0.20 1.33
C THR A 496 12.99 -0.05 2.32
N VAL A 497 13.20 0.74 3.36
CA VAL A 497 12.21 1.08 4.41
C VAL A 497 11.93 2.58 4.32
N ALA A 498 10.98 3.00 3.48
CA ALA A 498 10.82 4.41 3.11
C ALA A 498 9.41 4.96 3.34
N ARG A 499 9.28 6.20 3.83
CA ARG A 499 7.99 6.88 4.02
C ARG A 499 7.00 6.08 4.88
N ASN A 500 7.45 5.42 5.95
CA ASN A 500 6.55 4.75 6.89
C ASN A 500 6.24 5.66 8.09
N THR A 501 5.06 5.52 8.70
CA THR A 501 4.73 6.14 9.98
C THR A 501 4.48 5.06 11.03
N LEU A 502 5.17 5.14 12.16
CA LEU A 502 5.09 4.17 13.25
C LEU A 502 4.60 4.89 14.52
N ILE A 503 3.35 4.65 14.90
CA ILE A 503 2.68 5.29 16.05
C ILE A 503 2.66 4.31 17.23
N ARG A 504 3.14 4.71 18.40
CA ARG A 504 3.05 3.93 19.66
C ARG A 504 3.66 2.52 19.59
N ASN A 505 4.60 2.30 18.67
CA ASN A 505 5.26 1.02 18.39
C ASN A 505 6.55 0.79 19.17
N GLY A 506 7.03 -0.46 19.15
CA GLY A 506 8.21 -0.90 19.88
C GLY A 506 7.88 -1.09 21.35
N ASN A 507 7.48 -2.32 21.71
CA ASN A 507 6.91 -2.60 23.03
C ASN A 507 7.75 -3.65 23.81
N SER A 508 7.33 -3.99 25.03
CA SER A 508 8.00 -4.95 25.91
C SER A 508 8.25 -6.28 25.22
N ASP A 509 9.47 -6.83 25.27
CA ASP A 509 9.67 -8.27 25.11
C ASP A 509 9.50 -8.95 26.48
N TYR A 510 8.42 -9.72 26.61
CA TYR A 510 8.06 -10.39 27.86
C TYR A 510 9.14 -11.37 28.35
N ASN A 511 9.91 -11.96 27.45
CA ASN A 511 10.94 -12.97 27.77
C ASN A 511 12.26 -12.30 28.16
N TRP A 512 12.66 -11.25 27.44
CA TRP A 512 13.92 -10.54 27.66
C TRP A 512 13.85 -9.49 28.79
N ARG A 513 12.64 -9.05 29.17
CA ARG A 513 12.39 -8.06 30.24
C ARG A 513 13.00 -6.68 29.94
N PHE A 514 13.06 -6.33 28.66
CA PHE A 514 13.29 -4.98 28.16
C PHE A 514 12.48 -4.80 26.86
N GLY A 515 12.25 -3.56 26.43
CA GLY A 515 11.47 -3.30 25.22
C GLY A 515 12.27 -3.38 23.92
N VAL A 516 11.54 -3.70 22.85
CA VAL A 516 12.01 -3.70 21.47
C VAL A 516 11.87 -2.29 20.87
N GLY A 517 12.68 -1.96 19.87
CA GLY A 517 12.57 -0.71 19.13
C GLY A 517 11.34 -0.65 18.21
N ALA A 518 10.82 0.54 17.92
CA ALA A 518 9.82 0.73 16.89
C ALA A 518 10.32 0.26 15.51
N ILE A 519 11.59 0.52 15.19
CA ILE A 519 12.35 -0.19 14.15
C ILE A 519 13.51 -0.95 14.79
N TRP A 520 13.71 -2.20 14.42
CA TRP A 520 14.78 -3.02 14.99
C TRP A 520 15.46 -3.97 13.99
N PHE A 521 16.70 -4.33 14.33
CA PHE A 521 17.60 -5.15 13.52
C PHE A 521 18.16 -6.28 14.37
N SER A 522 17.94 -7.53 13.92
CA SER A 522 18.50 -8.74 14.55
C SER A 522 19.37 -9.51 13.56
N ALA A 523 20.57 -9.89 13.98
CA ALA A 523 21.47 -10.73 13.18
C ALA A 523 21.81 -12.04 13.92
N LEU A 524 20.80 -12.66 14.52
CA LEU A 524 20.89 -13.84 15.39
C LEU A 524 21.58 -15.05 14.73
N ASN A 525 21.15 -15.43 13.52
CA ASN A 525 21.66 -16.62 12.84
C ASN A 525 23.05 -16.37 12.23
N GLU A 526 23.23 -15.20 11.62
CA GLU A 526 24.50 -14.75 11.05
C GLU A 526 24.51 -13.22 10.84
N PRO A 527 25.69 -12.58 10.80
CA PRO A 527 25.82 -11.14 10.60
C PRO A 527 25.20 -10.61 9.30
N ILE A 528 24.52 -9.47 9.36
CA ILE A 528 24.04 -8.75 8.17
C ILE A 528 25.19 -7.86 7.67
N GLN A 529 25.97 -8.33 6.70
CA GLN A 529 27.18 -7.62 6.23
C GLN A 529 27.17 -7.18 4.76
N ASN A 530 26.38 -7.83 3.90
CA ASN A 530 26.37 -7.62 2.45
C ASN A 530 25.01 -7.08 1.95
N ALA A 531 24.39 -6.20 2.73
CA ALA A 531 23.12 -5.56 2.43
C ALA A 531 23.24 -4.04 2.54
N THR A 532 22.51 -3.33 1.69
CA THR A 532 22.22 -1.90 1.85
C THR A 532 20.83 -1.77 2.44
N ILE A 533 20.70 -1.30 3.68
CA ILE A 533 19.41 -1.13 4.35
C ILE A 533 19.15 0.38 4.48
N ASN A 534 18.24 0.90 3.67
CA ASN A 534 17.93 2.32 3.63
C ASN A 534 16.61 2.59 4.37
N VAL A 535 16.68 3.29 5.49
CA VAL A 535 15.53 3.80 6.23
C VAL A 535 15.37 5.29 5.91
N THR A 536 14.38 5.68 5.11
CA THR A 536 14.23 7.08 4.67
C THR A 536 12.86 7.67 4.96
N ASP A 537 12.83 8.99 5.20
CA ASP A 537 11.62 9.82 5.24
C ASP A 537 10.54 9.25 6.19
N THR A 538 10.98 8.64 7.30
CA THR A 538 10.15 7.78 8.17
C THR A 538 9.92 8.47 9.51
N ASP A 539 8.68 8.41 9.99
CA ASP A 539 8.23 9.05 11.22
C ASP A 539 7.99 8.00 12.30
N ILE A 540 8.66 8.14 13.44
CA ILE A 540 8.54 7.28 14.61
C ILE A 540 7.97 8.14 15.75
N LEU A 541 6.73 7.86 16.14
CA LEU A 541 5.90 8.76 16.93
C LEU A 541 5.44 8.05 18.21
N ASP A 542 5.82 8.62 19.36
CA ASP A 542 5.47 8.17 20.70
C ASP A 542 5.77 6.68 20.99
N SER A 543 6.93 6.18 20.57
CA SER A 543 7.32 4.77 20.73
C SER A 543 7.19 4.30 22.18
N SER A 544 6.66 3.10 22.40
CA SER A 544 6.37 2.60 23.75
C SER A 544 7.65 2.31 24.55
N TYR A 545 8.75 1.95 23.88
CA TYR A 545 10.10 1.86 24.45
C TYR A 545 11.11 2.63 23.58
N ALA A 546 11.99 1.94 22.86
CA ALA A 546 13.02 2.59 22.05
C ALA A 546 12.49 2.94 20.65
N ALA A 547 13.06 3.95 20.01
CA ALA A 547 12.76 4.23 18.61
C ALA A 547 13.51 3.28 17.66
N LEU A 548 14.85 3.18 17.79
CA LEU A 548 15.70 2.34 16.96
C LEU A 548 16.50 1.34 17.81
N HIS A 549 16.59 0.07 17.39
CA HIS A 549 17.21 -1.00 18.19
C HIS A 549 18.06 -1.99 17.38
N TRP A 550 19.25 -2.35 17.88
CA TRP A 550 20.16 -3.35 17.30
C TRP A 550 20.49 -4.44 18.32
N ILE A 551 20.33 -5.71 17.94
CA ILE A 551 20.48 -6.85 18.87
C ILE A 551 20.96 -8.14 18.16
N GLU A 552 21.33 -9.14 18.96
CA GLU A 552 21.59 -10.55 18.62
C GLU A 552 22.80 -10.84 17.71
N GLY A 553 23.25 -9.91 16.87
CA GLY A 553 24.45 -10.08 16.05
C GLY A 553 24.92 -8.80 15.35
N ALA A 554 26.10 -8.86 14.73
CA ALA A 554 26.69 -7.71 14.05
C ALA A 554 25.96 -7.35 12.75
N THR A 555 25.80 -6.05 12.49
CA THR A 555 25.15 -5.52 11.27
C THR A 555 26.00 -4.43 10.60
N SER A 556 25.84 -4.20 9.30
CA SER A 556 26.44 -3.07 8.58
C SER A 556 25.61 -2.67 7.37
N GLY A 557 25.87 -1.48 6.82
CA GLY A 557 25.18 -0.98 5.63
C GLY A 557 23.80 -0.37 5.90
N ILE A 558 23.50 -0.05 7.17
CA ILE A 558 22.23 0.58 7.55
C ILE A 558 22.36 2.10 7.48
N ASN A 559 21.50 2.76 6.70
CA ASN A 559 21.51 4.19 6.46
C ASN A 559 20.16 4.80 6.84
N PHE A 560 20.16 5.80 7.72
CA PHE A 560 18.97 6.57 8.08
C PHE A 560 19.05 7.96 7.44
N SER A 561 18.02 8.35 6.68
CA SER A 561 17.91 9.69 6.09
C SER A 561 16.54 10.30 6.35
N ASN A 562 16.47 11.56 6.78
CA ASN A 562 15.20 12.26 7.01
C ASN A 562 14.25 11.52 7.98
N VAL A 563 14.78 10.94 9.07
CA VAL A 563 13.98 10.19 10.06
C VAL A 563 13.61 11.10 11.23
N ARG A 564 12.32 11.21 11.52
CA ARG A 564 11.80 11.89 12.71
C ARG A 564 11.54 10.86 13.80
N ILE A 565 12.06 11.12 15.00
CA ILE A 565 11.68 10.44 16.24
C ILE A 565 11.04 11.51 17.12
N ASP A 566 9.78 11.34 17.49
CA ASP A 566 9.07 12.32 18.31
C ASP A 566 8.29 11.59 19.41
N GLY A 567 8.89 11.50 20.59
CA GLY A 567 8.45 10.62 21.66
C GLY A 567 9.09 9.24 21.58
N ALA A 568 9.82 8.86 22.64
CA ALA A 568 10.23 7.46 22.85
C ALA A 568 10.27 7.17 24.35
N GLY A 569 9.55 6.13 24.78
CA GLY A 569 9.38 5.74 26.17
C GLY A 569 10.67 5.37 26.91
N THR A 570 11.71 4.99 26.18
CA THR A 570 13.07 4.86 26.72
C THR A 570 14.08 5.70 25.92
N TYR A 571 14.61 5.16 24.82
CA TYR A 571 15.77 5.72 24.12
C TYR A 571 15.47 6.04 22.66
N ALA A 572 16.17 7.03 22.10
CA ALA A 572 16.21 7.18 20.65
C ALA A 572 16.93 5.98 20.03
N LEU A 573 18.10 5.61 20.58
CA LEU A 573 18.89 4.46 20.14
C LEU A 573 19.11 3.46 21.28
N GLN A 574 18.73 2.20 21.05
CA GLN A 574 19.02 1.07 21.92
C GLN A 574 20.01 0.13 21.23
N VAL A 575 21.25 0.08 21.72
CA VAL A 575 22.35 -0.63 21.07
C VAL A 575 22.82 -1.77 21.96
N GLN A 576 22.56 -3.00 21.50
CA GLN A 576 22.94 -4.25 22.17
C GLN A 576 23.84 -5.15 21.30
N ALA A 577 24.04 -4.82 20.02
CA ALA A 577 24.99 -5.49 19.14
C ALA A 577 25.86 -4.52 18.32
N PRO A 578 27.04 -4.93 17.82
CA PRO A 578 27.88 -4.11 16.95
C PRO A 578 27.16 -3.72 15.66
N SER A 579 27.35 -2.48 15.20
CA SER A 579 26.77 -2.04 13.94
C SER A 579 27.60 -0.97 13.23
N GLN A 580 27.56 -0.95 11.91
CA GLN A 580 28.01 0.19 11.10
C GLN A 580 26.79 0.90 10.50
N VAL A 581 26.53 2.11 10.99
CA VAL A 581 25.33 2.88 10.70
C VAL A 581 25.67 4.28 10.19
N SER A 582 24.88 4.81 9.26
CA SER A 582 24.91 6.23 8.89
C SER A 582 23.60 6.93 9.27
N PHE A 583 23.69 8.19 9.71
CA PHE A 583 22.53 9.03 10.00
C PHE A 583 22.69 10.38 9.30
N THR A 584 21.68 10.81 8.54
CA THR A 584 21.59 12.13 7.90
C THR A 584 20.20 12.71 8.16
N ASN A 585 20.14 13.96 8.62
CA ASN A 585 18.90 14.66 8.96
C ASN A 585 17.95 13.86 9.88
N VAL A 586 18.51 13.07 10.80
CA VAL A 586 17.74 12.32 11.79
C VAL A 586 17.56 13.17 13.04
N ARG A 587 16.31 13.39 13.46
CA ARG A 587 15.96 14.32 14.54
C ARG A 587 15.15 13.61 15.59
N ALA A 588 15.53 13.79 16.86
CA ALA A 588 14.83 13.21 17.99
C ALA A 588 14.34 14.26 19.00
N THR A 589 13.05 14.20 19.33
CA THR A 589 12.37 14.97 20.37
C THR A 589 11.57 14.06 21.29
N GLY A 590 11.12 14.53 22.45
CA GLY A 590 10.26 13.76 23.35
C GLY A 590 10.89 12.49 23.99
N ILE A 591 12.22 12.34 23.98
CA ILE A 591 12.88 11.14 24.53
C ILE A 591 12.79 11.13 26.06
N ALA A 592 12.21 10.08 26.62
CA ALA A 592 11.92 9.97 28.05
C ALA A 592 13.16 9.99 28.97
N GLN A 593 14.28 9.44 28.48
CA GLN A 593 15.54 9.40 29.22
C GLN A 593 16.43 10.59 28.84
N SER A 594 17.05 11.22 29.85
CA SER A 594 17.97 12.36 29.65
C SER A 594 19.25 11.98 28.88
N ASN A 595 19.54 10.68 28.79
CA ASN A 595 20.52 10.14 27.86
C ASN A 595 19.77 9.42 26.72
N PRO A 596 19.83 9.92 25.47
CA PRO A 596 19.04 9.36 24.37
C PRO A 596 19.59 8.04 23.80
N ILE A 597 20.75 7.58 24.25
CA ILE A 597 21.39 6.35 23.77
C ILE A 597 21.66 5.39 24.93
N HIS A 598 21.13 4.17 24.84
CA HIS A 598 21.67 3.03 25.54
C HIS A 598 22.69 2.31 24.66
N ASN A 599 23.96 2.22 25.05
CA ASN A 599 25.00 1.48 24.31
C ASN A 599 26.04 0.87 25.27
N CYS A 600 25.96 -0.44 25.46
CA CYS A 600 26.95 -1.24 26.19
C CYS A 600 28.01 -1.91 25.29
N VAL A 601 27.87 -1.79 23.97
CA VAL A 601 28.80 -2.34 22.95
C VAL A 601 30.03 -1.43 22.75
N GLY A 602 29.94 -0.18 23.18
CA GLY A 602 31.03 0.80 23.08
C GLY A 602 31.38 1.10 21.61
N SER A 603 32.67 1.02 21.27
CA SER A 603 33.19 1.33 19.93
C SER A 603 32.82 0.32 18.84
N GLY A 604 32.15 -0.79 19.18
CA GLY A 604 31.55 -1.69 18.20
C GLY A 604 30.32 -1.10 17.48
N PHE A 605 29.74 -0.01 18.01
CA PHE A 605 28.70 0.76 17.31
C PHE A 605 29.34 1.97 16.62
N GLN A 606 29.57 1.84 15.31
CA GLN A 606 30.27 2.80 14.47
C GLN A 606 29.26 3.71 13.77
N ILE A 607 29.24 4.98 14.17
CA ILE A 607 28.29 5.99 13.68
C ILE A 607 28.99 6.91 12.68
N THR A 608 28.49 6.94 11.44
CA THR A 608 28.80 7.99 10.46
C THR A 608 27.70 9.06 10.52
N GLN A 609 28.05 10.31 10.83
CA GLN A 609 27.09 11.41 10.89
C GLN A 609 27.19 12.30 9.64
N GLY A 610 26.10 12.38 8.88
CA GLY A 610 25.84 13.44 7.91
C GLY A 610 25.32 14.72 8.56
N PRO A 611 24.92 15.73 7.75
CA PRO A 611 24.33 16.97 8.25
C PRO A 611 22.93 16.77 8.85
N GLY A 612 22.40 17.80 9.52
CA GLY A 612 20.99 17.88 9.95
C GLY A 612 20.57 17.05 11.17
N ASN A 613 21.47 16.26 11.75
CA ASN A 613 21.18 15.42 12.91
C ASN A 613 20.97 16.20 14.21
N SER A 614 20.00 15.81 15.04
CA SER A 614 19.75 16.46 16.35
C SER A 614 19.05 15.56 17.38
N GLY A 615 19.27 15.84 18.67
CA GLY A 615 18.51 15.28 19.80
C GLY A 615 18.81 13.83 20.20
N TRP A 616 19.31 12.98 19.30
CA TRP A 616 19.58 11.57 19.58
C TRP A 616 21.03 11.25 19.97
N TYR A 617 22.01 12.10 19.65
CA TYR A 617 23.44 11.78 19.85
C TYR A 617 24.01 12.28 21.18
N THR A 618 24.86 11.46 21.80
CA THR A 618 25.75 11.86 22.90
C THR A 618 27.10 11.14 22.82
N PRO A 619 28.23 11.80 23.13
CA PRO A 619 29.55 11.16 23.22
C PRO A 619 29.71 10.28 24.48
N ARG A 620 28.73 10.29 25.39
CA ARG A 620 28.71 9.48 26.61
C ARG A 620 27.37 8.73 26.68
N PRO A 621 27.18 7.65 25.89
CA PRO A 621 25.96 6.85 25.97
C PRO A 621 25.82 6.21 27.34
N TYR A 622 24.58 5.94 27.74
CA TYR A 622 24.29 5.23 28.97
C TYR A 622 24.50 3.73 28.77
N CYS A 623 25.07 3.06 29.77
CA CYS A 623 25.13 1.62 29.87
C CYS A 623 24.94 1.28 31.35
N GLY A 624 23.77 0.76 31.68
CA GLY A 624 23.33 0.53 33.05
C GLY A 624 21.97 -0.18 33.05
N PRO A 625 21.32 -0.32 34.22
CA PRO A 625 20.01 -0.98 34.32
C PRO A 625 18.97 -0.38 33.36
N TRP A 626 18.09 -1.23 32.84
CA TRP A 626 16.95 -0.83 32.04
C TRP A 626 16.00 0.07 32.86
N PRO A 627 15.60 1.24 32.33
CA PRO A 627 14.61 2.09 32.97
C PRO A 627 13.20 1.58 32.65
N GLU A 628 12.25 1.86 33.55
CA GLU A 628 10.83 1.80 33.22
C GLU A 628 10.51 2.80 32.09
N PRO A 629 9.64 2.44 31.13
CA PRO A 629 9.24 3.33 30.05
C PRO A 629 8.38 4.49 30.58
N ARG A 630 8.31 5.59 29.83
CA ARG A 630 7.43 6.74 30.12
C ARG A 630 6.74 7.21 28.85
N TRP A 631 5.42 7.02 28.77
CA TRP A 631 4.62 7.34 27.58
C TRP A 631 4.02 8.75 27.63
N GLY A 632 3.40 9.18 26.52
CA GLY A 632 2.81 10.52 26.41
C GLY A 632 3.85 11.62 26.19
N GLY A 633 5.00 11.26 25.60
CA GLY A 633 6.09 12.18 25.27
C GLY A 633 6.13 12.59 23.79
N GLY A 634 5.37 11.90 22.93
CA GLY A 634 5.24 12.21 21.52
C GLY A 634 4.03 13.09 21.15
N PRO A 635 3.78 13.31 19.85
CA PRO A 635 2.79 14.26 19.37
C PRO A 635 1.36 13.70 19.39
N THR A 636 0.38 14.58 19.61
CA THR A 636 -1.05 14.29 19.55
C THR A 636 -1.66 14.54 18.17
N ASP A 637 -1.10 15.48 17.41
CA ASP A 637 -1.49 15.79 16.04
C ASP A 637 -0.58 15.06 15.04
N PRO A 638 -1.02 14.82 13.79
CA PRO A 638 -0.15 14.28 12.75
C PRO A 638 1.09 15.17 12.57
N PRO A 639 2.24 14.61 12.16
CA PRO A 639 3.38 15.41 11.74
C PRO A 639 2.90 16.49 10.77
N PRO A 640 3.20 17.80 11.01
CA PRO A 640 2.86 18.83 10.04
C PRO A 640 3.36 18.40 8.67
N THR A 641 2.53 18.62 7.65
CA THR A 641 2.92 18.51 6.24
C THR A 641 3.82 19.68 5.84
N ASP A 642 4.82 19.97 6.68
CA ASP A 642 6.07 20.56 6.23
C ASP A 642 6.50 19.71 5.03
N PRO A 643 6.71 20.28 3.82
CA PRO A 643 7.40 19.55 2.79
C PRO A 643 8.73 19.12 3.42
N PRO A 644 9.11 17.82 3.34
CA PRO A 644 10.32 17.35 3.99
C PRO A 644 11.48 18.25 3.58
N PRO A 645 12.44 18.57 4.47
CA PRO A 645 13.64 19.30 4.07
C PRO A 645 14.19 18.64 2.82
N THR A 646 14.17 19.34 1.69
CA THR A 646 14.32 18.70 0.37
C THR A 646 15.79 18.42 0.04
N ASP A 647 16.46 17.72 0.95
CA ASP A 647 17.58 16.84 0.66
C ASP A 647 16.96 15.47 0.33
N PRO A 648 16.95 15.07 -0.95
CA PRO A 648 16.34 13.80 -1.35
C PRO A 648 17.14 12.61 -0.80
N PRO A 649 16.58 11.38 -0.85
CA PRO A 649 17.39 10.17 -0.85
C PRO A 649 18.49 10.26 -1.93
N PRO A 650 19.54 9.42 -1.91
CA PRO A 650 20.55 9.40 -2.96
C PRO A 650 19.94 8.91 -4.29
N THR A 651 19.23 9.80 -4.98
CA THR A 651 18.95 9.71 -6.40
C THR A 651 20.29 9.86 -7.11
N ASP A 652 20.59 8.95 -8.03
CA ASP A 652 21.69 9.14 -8.97
C ASP A 652 21.63 10.56 -9.57
N PRO A 653 22.78 11.23 -9.78
CA PRO A 653 22.79 12.58 -10.32
C PRO A 653 22.01 12.61 -11.64
N PRO A 654 21.03 13.52 -11.81
CA PRO A 654 20.22 13.58 -13.02
C PRO A 654 21.13 13.67 -14.26
N PRO A 655 20.82 12.95 -15.35
CA PRO A 655 21.58 13.06 -16.59
C PRO A 655 21.58 14.52 -17.05
N THR A 656 22.77 15.07 -17.26
CA THR A 656 22.96 16.47 -17.68
C THR A 656 22.42 16.66 -19.10
N GLY A 657 21.15 17.07 -19.22
CA GLY A 657 20.51 17.45 -20.49
C GLY A 657 19.15 16.79 -20.82
N GLY A 658 18.35 16.38 -19.82
CA GLY A 658 17.06 15.68 -20.02
C GLY A 658 15.81 16.40 -19.49
N ASN A 659 14.66 15.73 -19.60
CA ASN A 659 13.36 16.17 -19.06
C ASN A 659 13.49 16.48 -17.55
N LEU A 660 13.30 17.75 -17.17
CA LEU A 660 13.44 18.23 -15.78
C LEU A 660 12.39 17.65 -14.83
N ALA A 661 11.26 17.20 -15.38
CA ALA A 661 10.12 16.63 -14.66
C ALA A 661 10.16 15.11 -14.49
N LEU A 662 11.04 14.38 -15.20
CA LEU A 662 11.10 12.92 -15.10
C LEU A 662 11.43 12.48 -13.66
N GLY A 663 10.61 11.58 -13.11
CA GLY A 663 10.71 11.09 -11.73
C GLY A 663 10.48 12.14 -10.63
N ARG A 664 9.94 13.32 -10.97
CA ARG A 664 9.70 14.41 -9.99
C ARG A 664 8.41 14.21 -9.17
N PRO A 665 8.30 14.82 -7.98
CA PRO A 665 7.03 14.91 -7.28
C PRO A 665 5.98 15.66 -8.12
N VAL A 666 4.78 15.08 -8.23
CA VAL A 666 3.63 15.67 -8.91
C VAL A 666 2.40 15.60 -8.02
N THR A 667 1.67 16.70 -7.93
CA THR A 667 0.38 16.80 -7.23
C THR A 667 -0.74 17.12 -8.23
N ALA A 668 -1.95 16.63 -7.98
CA ALA A 668 -3.14 16.97 -8.76
C ALA A 668 -4.30 17.37 -7.85
N THR A 669 -5.26 18.13 -8.38
CA THR A 669 -6.48 18.51 -7.64
C THR A 669 -7.42 17.35 -7.36
N SER A 670 -7.31 16.26 -8.11
CA SER A 670 -7.97 14.97 -7.87
C SER A 670 -7.35 13.90 -8.77
N SER A 671 -7.65 12.63 -8.50
CA SER A 671 -7.47 11.52 -9.43
C SER A 671 -8.66 10.56 -9.36
N THR A 672 -8.92 9.85 -10.45
CA THR A 672 -9.93 8.79 -10.53
C THR A 672 -9.25 7.43 -10.61
N GLN A 673 -9.65 6.47 -9.76
CA GLN A 673 -9.08 5.11 -9.73
C GLN A 673 -7.54 5.13 -9.61
N ASN A 674 -6.83 4.24 -10.31
CA ASN A 674 -5.38 4.15 -10.34
C ASN A 674 -4.70 5.15 -11.31
N TYR A 675 -5.46 6.09 -11.88
CA TYR A 675 -4.93 7.11 -12.80
C TYR A 675 -4.37 8.31 -12.03
N VAL A 676 -3.32 8.04 -11.26
CA VAL A 676 -2.69 8.97 -10.32
C VAL A 676 -1.70 9.94 -10.98
N ALA A 677 -1.43 11.08 -10.34
CA ALA A 677 -0.60 12.15 -10.90
C ALA A 677 0.85 11.73 -11.22
N ALA A 678 1.40 10.76 -10.47
CA ALA A 678 2.74 10.21 -10.68
C ALA A 678 2.92 9.54 -12.07
N ASN A 679 1.84 9.03 -12.66
CA ASN A 679 1.82 8.46 -14.01
C ASN A 679 2.11 9.50 -15.11
N THR A 680 2.32 10.78 -14.78
CA THR A 680 2.66 11.83 -15.76
C THR A 680 4.15 12.13 -15.84
N VAL A 681 4.97 11.43 -15.06
CA VAL A 681 6.43 11.68 -14.95
C VAL A 681 7.22 10.38 -14.78
N ASP A 682 6.60 9.23 -15.00
CA ASP A 682 7.24 7.91 -14.92
C ASP A 682 8.02 7.55 -16.20
N GLY A 683 7.84 8.31 -17.30
CA GLY A 683 8.44 8.03 -18.60
C GLY A 683 7.70 6.94 -19.40
N ASN A 684 6.54 6.50 -18.93
CA ASN A 684 5.71 5.47 -19.54
C ASN A 684 4.41 6.08 -20.10
N ALA A 685 4.45 6.51 -21.36
CA ALA A 685 3.27 7.03 -22.06
C ALA A 685 2.09 6.04 -22.24
N ALA A 686 2.15 4.82 -21.69
CA ALA A 686 0.99 3.91 -21.60
C ALA A 686 0.26 3.98 -20.24
N SER A 687 0.88 4.53 -19.19
CA SER A 687 0.20 4.96 -17.97
C SER A 687 -0.44 6.36 -18.21
N TYR A 688 -1.35 6.79 -17.34
CA TYR A 688 -1.89 8.15 -17.37
C TYR A 688 -2.51 8.58 -16.04
N TRP A 689 -2.58 9.89 -15.82
CA TRP A 689 -3.43 10.55 -14.83
C TRP A 689 -4.80 10.91 -15.42
N GLU A 690 -5.86 10.77 -14.63
CA GLU A 690 -7.21 11.26 -14.92
C GLU A 690 -7.80 11.94 -13.69
N SER A 691 -8.30 13.17 -13.84
CA SER A 691 -8.99 13.89 -12.77
C SER A 691 -10.39 13.33 -12.45
N ALA A 692 -11.02 13.84 -11.40
CA ALA A 692 -12.46 13.67 -11.19
C ALA A 692 -13.27 14.15 -12.41
N ASN A 693 -14.27 13.37 -12.78
CA ASN A 693 -15.14 13.62 -13.94
C ASN A 693 -16.12 14.77 -13.69
N ASN A 694 -16.36 15.58 -14.72
CA ASN A 694 -17.23 16.76 -14.74
C ASN A 694 -16.84 17.88 -13.75
N SER A 695 -15.62 17.84 -13.18
CA SER A 695 -15.18 18.74 -12.12
C SER A 695 -14.18 19.82 -12.57
N PHE A 696 -14.22 20.24 -13.84
CA PHE A 696 -13.34 21.32 -14.33
C PHE A 696 -13.59 22.66 -13.59
N PRO A 697 -12.55 23.47 -13.29
CA PRO A 697 -11.14 23.27 -13.65
C PRO A 697 -10.45 22.21 -12.79
N GLN A 698 -9.54 21.46 -13.39
CA GLN A 698 -8.67 20.49 -12.73
C GLN A 698 -7.22 20.81 -13.06
N SER A 699 -6.29 20.56 -12.15
CA SER A 699 -4.87 20.90 -12.36
C SER A 699 -3.92 19.83 -11.87
N ILE A 700 -2.74 19.81 -12.50
CA ILE A 700 -1.61 18.96 -12.15
C ILE A 700 -0.35 19.82 -12.09
N THR A 701 0.47 19.64 -11.06
CA THR A 701 1.62 20.48 -10.73
C THR A 701 2.85 19.62 -10.44
N VAL A 702 3.92 19.79 -11.22
CA VAL A 702 5.22 19.17 -10.96
C VAL A 702 6.14 20.12 -10.20
N ASP A 703 6.87 19.58 -9.22
CA ASP A 703 7.98 20.26 -8.54
C ASP A 703 9.32 19.78 -9.12
N LEU A 704 10.05 20.65 -9.80
CA LEU A 704 11.38 20.39 -10.35
C LEU A 704 12.48 20.28 -9.26
N GLY A 705 12.10 20.42 -7.98
CA GLY A 705 12.93 20.33 -6.78
C GLY A 705 13.71 21.61 -6.48
N THR A 706 14.14 22.32 -7.51
CA THR A 706 14.84 23.61 -7.43
C THR A 706 14.40 24.53 -8.56
N ALA A 707 14.61 25.84 -8.40
CA ALA A 707 14.42 26.76 -9.52
C ALA A 707 15.38 26.40 -10.66
N ARG A 708 14.81 26.15 -11.84
CA ARG A 708 15.49 25.86 -13.11
C ARG A 708 14.93 26.80 -14.16
N ASN A 709 15.73 27.20 -15.13
CA ASN A 709 15.18 27.91 -16.28
C ASN A 709 14.20 26.96 -17.01
N VAL A 710 13.00 27.45 -17.33
CA VAL A 710 12.01 26.69 -18.09
C VAL A 710 11.54 27.52 -19.28
N ASP A 711 11.68 26.98 -20.49
CA ASP A 711 11.26 27.59 -21.75
C ASP A 711 10.18 26.78 -22.50
N ARG A 712 9.88 25.55 -22.06
CA ARG A 712 8.93 24.67 -22.76
C ARG A 712 8.40 23.55 -21.88
N VAL A 713 7.17 23.13 -22.17
CA VAL A 713 6.62 21.84 -21.71
C VAL A 713 6.19 20.97 -22.90
N GLN A 714 6.23 19.66 -22.72
CA GLN A 714 5.76 18.70 -23.70
C GLN A 714 4.84 17.70 -23.02
N LEU A 715 3.65 17.56 -23.60
CA LEU A 715 2.50 16.89 -23.01
C LEU A 715 2.14 15.71 -23.89
N LYS A 716 1.89 14.53 -23.30
CA LYS A 716 1.48 13.34 -24.08
C LYS A 716 0.18 12.73 -23.56
N LEU A 717 -0.52 12.04 -24.46
CA LEU A 717 -1.54 11.04 -24.14
C LEU A 717 -1.09 9.69 -24.69
N PRO A 718 -1.68 8.56 -24.25
CA PRO A 718 -1.33 7.25 -24.78
C PRO A 718 -1.50 7.19 -26.30
N ALA A 719 -0.49 6.65 -26.99
CA ALA A 719 -0.36 6.77 -28.44
C ALA A 719 -1.54 6.16 -29.23
N GLY A 720 -2.25 5.19 -28.64
CA GLY A 720 -3.44 4.57 -29.23
C GLY A 720 -4.77 5.27 -28.98
N TRP A 721 -4.80 6.37 -28.20
CA TRP A 721 -6.02 7.12 -27.92
C TRP A 721 -6.50 7.94 -29.13
N GLU A 722 -7.81 8.10 -29.27
CA GLU A 722 -8.41 8.87 -30.36
C GLU A 722 -8.10 10.37 -30.25
N ARG A 723 -8.07 11.02 -31.42
CA ARG A 723 -7.79 12.46 -31.54
C ARG A 723 -8.75 13.27 -30.65
N ARG A 724 -8.19 14.02 -29.70
CA ARG A 724 -8.98 14.86 -28.78
C ARG A 724 -8.29 16.19 -28.49
N THR A 725 -9.08 17.19 -28.10
CA THR A 725 -8.58 18.51 -27.72
C THR A 725 -8.79 18.70 -26.22
N GLN A 726 -7.73 19.03 -25.48
CA GLN A 726 -7.84 19.45 -24.08
C GLN A 726 -7.53 20.94 -23.96
N THR A 727 -8.45 21.69 -23.35
CA THR A 727 -8.28 23.13 -23.12
C THR A 727 -7.52 23.31 -21.82
N LEU A 728 -6.29 23.82 -21.89
CA LEU A 728 -5.45 24.03 -20.71
C LEU A 728 -4.60 25.30 -20.78
N ALA A 729 -4.33 25.85 -19.61
CA ALA A 729 -3.32 26.89 -19.36
C ALA A 729 -2.06 26.27 -18.74
N VAL A 730 -0.91 26.93 -18.92
CA VAL A 730 0.34 26.59 -18.22
C VAL A 730 0.72 27.75 -17.30
N LEU A 731 0.95 27.46 -16.03
CA LEU A 731 1.39 28.40 -15.01
C LEU A 731 2.72 27.94 -14.44
N GLY A 732 3.49 28.86 -13.88
CA GLY A 732 4.73 28.55 -13.18
C GLY A 732 4.95 29.42 -11.96
N SER A 733 5.76 28.91 -11.04
CA SER A 733 6.08 29.53 -9.76
C SER A 733 7.49 29.14 -9.31
N THR A 734 8.13 29.99 -8.51
CA THR A 734 9.39 29.69 -7.81
C THR A 734 9.19 29.27 -6.35
N ASP A 735 8.03 29.60 -5.76
CA ASP A 735 7.72 29.47 -4.33
C ASP A 735 6.53 28.53 -4.02
N GLY A 736 5.78 28.11 -5.04
CA GLY A 736 4.59 27.24 -4.94
C GLY A 736 3.29 27.98 -4.64
N SER A 737 3.35 29.27 -4.26
CA SER A 737 2.21 30.07 -3.80
C SER A 737 1.89 31.24 -4.75
N SER A 738 2.92 31.89 -5.30
CA SER A 738 2.82 32.97 -6.29
C SER A 738 2.87 32.39 -7.71
N TRP A 739 1.77 32.50 -8.46
CA TRP A 739 1.64 31.87 -9.77
C TRP A 739 1.60 32.89 -10.92
N THR A 740 2.45 32.69 -11.92
CA THR A 740 2.44 33.45 -13.17
C THR A 740 1.90 32.57 -14.30
N THR A 741 0.95 33.09 -15.09
CA THR A 741 0.49 32.42 -16.31
C THR A 741 1.59 32.50 -17.38
N LEU A 742 2.17 31.36 -17.74
CA LEU A 742 3.23 31.24 -18.76
C LEU A 742 2.65 31.03 -20.16
N ALA A 743 1.54 30.29 -20.25
CA ALA A 743 0.71 30.20 -21.44
C ALA A 743 -0.77 30.26 -21.05
N GLY A 744 -1.53 31.16 -21.69
CA GLY A 744 -2.98 31.29 -21.46
C GLY A 744 -3.75 30.02 -21.81
N SER A 745 -4.99 29.92 -21.29
CA SER A 745 -5.85 28.77 -21.57
C SER A 745 -6.17 28.68 -23.06
N ALA A 746 -5.85 27.54 -23.67
CA ALA A 746 -6.07 27.29 -25.09
C ALA A 746 -6.33 25.80 -25.35
N GLY A 747 -7.13 25.51 -26.38
CA GLY A 747 -7.33 24.14 -26.87
C GLY A 747 -6.04 23.54 -27.41
N ARG A 748 -5.62 22.41 -26.85
CA ARG A 748 -4.44 21.63 -27.24
C ARG A 748 -4.89 20.33 -27.88
N THR A 749 -4.70 20.21 -29.19
CA THR A 749 -5.11 19.01 -29.94
C THR A 749 -4.04 17.93 -29.84
N PHE A 750 -4.39 16.84 -29.17
CA PHE A 750 -3.64 15.59 -29.17
C PHE A 750 -4.12 14.76 -30.37
N ASP A 751 -3.19 14.43 -31.26
CA ASP A 751 -3.45 13.70 -32.49
C ASP A 751 -2.59 12.44 -32.53
N PRO A 752 -3.16 11.22 -32.60
CA PRO A 752 -2.37 9.99 -32.66
C PRO A 752 -1.48 9.95 -33.92
N ALA A 753 -1.83 10.66 -35.00
CA ALA A 753 -0.97 10.80 -36.17
C ALA A 753 0.34 11.57 -35.87
N SER A 754 0.38 12.36 -34.80
CA SER A 754 1.59 13.01 -34.26
C SER A 754 2.05 12.41 -32.93
N GLY A 755 1.71 11.13 -32.68
CA GLY A 755 2.07 10.42 -31.45
C GLY A 755 1.40 10.97 -30.19
N ASN A 756 0.18 11.51 -30.31
CA ASN A 756 -0.60 12.09 -29.22
C ASN A 756 0.23 13.01 -28.32
N THR A 757 1.01 13.89 -28.94
CA THR A 757 1.98 14.76 -28.26
C THR A 757 1.73 16.23 -28.61
N VAL A 758 1.74 17.10 -27.61
CA VAL A 758 1.62 18.56 -27.74
C VAL A 758 2.83 19.23 -27.10
N SER A 759 3.49 20.13 -27.81
CA SER A 759 4.52 21.00 -27.21
C SER A 759 3.99 22.41 -26.98
N VAL A 760 4.34 23.01 -25.85
CA VAL A 760 3.95 24.38 -25.47
C VAL A 760 5.22 25.16 -25.13
N ALA A 761 5.58 26.12 -25.98
CA ALA A 761 6.61 27.10 -25.68
C ALA A 761 6.15 28.07 -24.59
N LEU A 762 7.07 28.46 -23.70
CA LEU A 762 6.84 29.30 -22.54
C LEU A 762 7.86 30.46 -22.53
N PRO A 763 7.57 31.60 -21.89
CA PRO A 763 8.56 32.63 -21.63
C PRO A 763 9.67 32.08 -20.71
N ALA A 764 10.88 31.98 -21.27
CA ALA A 764 12.06 31.49 -20.59
C ALA A 764 12.30 32.25 -19.27
N GLY A 765 12.58 31.50 -18.21
CA GLY A 765 12.87 32.05 -16.89
C GLY A 765 12.70 31.02 -15.79
N ASP A 766 13.18 31.33 -14.60
CA ASP A 766 13.34 30.33 -13.56
C ASP A 766 12.01 29.94 -12.92
N ARG A 767 11.72 28.64 -12.87
CA ARG A 767 10.55 28.03 -12.23
C ARG A 767 11.03 26.87 -11.38
N ARG A 768 10.43 26.70 -10.20
CA ARG A 768 10.52 25.46 -9.42
C ARG A 768 9.29 24.59 -9.68
N PHE A 769 8.11 25.20 -9.74
CA PHE A 769 6.85 24.51 -9.97
C PHE A 769 6.27 24.89 -11.33
N VAL A 770 5.75 23.89 -12.07
CA VAL A 770 5.00 24.11 -13.30
C VAL A 770 3.65 23.41 -13.19
N ARG A 771 2.56 24.13 -13.47
CA ARG A 771 1.19 23.67 -13.33
C ARG A 771 0.45 23.74 -14.67
N LEU A 772 -0.25 22.67 -15.02
CA LEU A 772 -1.27 22.69 -16.07
C LEU A 772 -2.64 22.83 -15.40
N THR A 773 -3.48 23.72 -15.91
CA THR A 773 -4.88 23.86 -15.46
C THR A 773 -5.80 23.58 -16.64
N PHE A 774 -6.47 22.43 -16.61
CA PHE A 774 -7.43 21.95 -17.59
C PHE A 774 -8.82 22.53 -17.32
N THR A 775 -9.48 23.02 -18.35
CA THR A 775 -10.86 23.56 -18.31
C THR A 775 -11.81 22.87 -19.29
N GLY A 776 -11.37 21.79 -19.94
CA GLY A 776 -12.19 20.99 -20.85
C GLY A 776 -11.37 19.94 -21.61
N ASN A 777 -12.03 18.87 -22.03
CA ASN A 777 -11.47 17.79 -22.84
C ASN A 777 -12.58 17.24 -23.75
N THR A 778 -12.32 17.05 -25.05
CA THR A 778 -13.34 16.60 -26.01
C THR A 778 -13.51 15.08 -26.09
N GLY A 779 -12.57 14.30 -25.53
CA GLY A 779 -12.65 12.83 -25.51
C GLY A 779 -13.30 12.28 -24.24
N TRP A 780 -13.19 12.99 -23.12
CA TRP A 780 -13.65 12.54 -21.80
C TRP A 780 -13.92 13.75 -20.88
N PRO A 781 -14.85 13.70 -19.91
CA PRO A 781 -15.18 14.85 -19.05
C PRO A 781 -14.17 15.10 -17.90
N ALA A 782 -12.89 14.77 -18.07
CA ALA A 782 -11.81 14.98 -17.10
C ALA A 782 -10.54 15.51 -17.76
N GLY A 783 -9.65 16.12 -16.97
CA GLY A 783 -8.28 16.35 -17.40
C GLY A 783 -7.55 15.00 -17.44
N GLN A 784 -6.85 14.70 -18.54
CA GLN A 784 -6.11 13.45 -18.71
C GLN A 784 -4.70 13.75 -19.22
N LEU A 785 -3.69 13.00 -18.77
CA LEU A 785 -2.32 13.19 -19.23
C LEU A 785 -1.47 11.93 -19.01
N ALA A 786 -0.67 11.52 -19.99
CA ALA A 786 0.31 10.42 -19.86
C ALA A 786 1.74 10.90 -19.61
N GLU A 787 2.11 12.09 -20.09
CA GLU A 787 3.41 12.69 -19.74
C GLU A 787 3.30 14.20 -19.59
N PHE A 788 4.02 14.73 -18.61
CA PHE A 788 4.22 16.15 -18.31
C PHE A 788 5.73 16.44 -18.30
N GLU A 789 6.32 16.56 -19.47
CA GLU A 789 7.74 16.83 -19.64
C GLU A 789 8.03 18.34 -19.56
N VAL A 790 9.12 18.73 -18.91
CA VAL A 790 9.53 20.13 -18.68
C VAL A 790 10.98 20.35 -19.12
N TYR A 791 11.29 21.47 -19.78
CA TYR A 791 12.61 21.77 -20.35
C TYR A 791 12.99 23.26 -20.22
N GLY A 792 14.29 23.56 -20.24
CA GLY A 792 14.82 24.93 -20.35
C GLY A 792 16.35 25.01 -20.36
N ASP A 793 16.92 26.15 -19.93
CA ASP A 793 18.37 26.47 -20.05
C ASP A 793 18.89 26.51 -21.49
N GLY A 794 18.03 26.82 -22.47
CA GLY A 794 18.39 26.72 -23.89
C GLY A 794 18.60 25.28 -24.36
N SER A 795 18.22 24.28 -23.53
CA SER A 795 18.03 22.91 -23.97
C SER A 795 16.78 22.84 -24.87
N THR A 796 16.93 23.31 -26.10
CA THR A 796 16.43 22.49 -27.22
C THR A 796 16.88 21.05 -26.94
N PRO A 797 15.98 20.04 -27.04
CA PRO A 797 16.40 18.65 -26.87
C PRO A 797 17.58 18.46 -27.82
N PRO A 798 18.73 17.96 -27.34
CA PRO A 798 20.00 18.24 -27.96
C PRO A 798 19.86 18.05 -29.48
N PRO A 799 20.18 19.05 -30.31
CA PRO A 799 20.56 18.70 -31.66
C PRO A 799 21.69 17.70 -31.42
N THR A 800 21.45 16.42 -31.67
CA THR A 800 22.55 15.46 -31.72
C THR A 800 23.37 15.92 -32.92
N ASN A 801 24.30 16.82 -32.64
CA ASN A 801 25.64 16.68 -33.15
C ASN A 801 26.03 15.29 -32.67
N PRO A 802 26.08 14.33 -33.61
CA PRO A 802 26.38 12.96 -33.26
C PRO A 802 27.68 12.95 -32.47
N PRO A 803 27.88 12.03 -31.52
CA PRO A 803 29.24 11.56 -31.30
C PRO A 803 29.77 11.16 -32.70
N THR A 804 30.93 11.69 -33.10
CA THR A 804 31.49 11.51 -34.45
C THR A 804 31.42 10.04 -34.86
N GLY A 805 30.43 9.70 -35.69
CA GLY A 805 29.76 8.41 -35.56
C GLY A 805 28.28 8.46 -35.96
N ASN A 806 27.38 7.99 -35.07
CA ASN A 806 25.99 7.63 -35.39
C ASN A 806 24.98 8.79 -35.19
N LEU A 807 24.33 9.24 -36.27
CA LEU A 807 23.27 10.27 -36.28
C LEU A 807 21.96 9.84 -35.58
N ALA A 808 21.70 8.54 -35.51
CA ALA A 808 20.43 7.94 -35.06
C ALA A 808 20.42 7.53 -33.57
N ALA A 809 21.56 7.52 -32.88
CA ALA A 809 21.63 7.18 -31.46
C ALA A 809 20.73 8.09 -30.62
N GLY A 810 19.87 7.48 -29.78
CA GLY A 810 18.89 8.16 -28.93
C GLY A 810 17.82 8.96 -29.69
N ARG A 811 17.63 8.76 -31.00
CA ARG A 811 16.66 9.52 -31.80
C ARG A 811 15.24 8.93 -31.73
N PRO A 812 14.19 9.76 -31.87
CA PRO A 812 12.82 9.27 -31.98
C PRO A 812 12.69 8.26 -33.12
N ILE A 813 12.14 7.09 -32.81
CA ILE A 813 11.98 5.98 -33.74
C ILE A 813 10.57 5.40 -33.63
N SER A 814 10.03 4.97 -34.76
CA SER A 814 8.67 4.44 -34.89
C SER A 814 8.69 3.18 -35.75
N ALA A 815 7.85 2.19 -35.42
CA ALA A 815 7.71 0.97 -36.21
C ALA A 815 6.24 0.69 -36.54
N THR A 816 5.99 -0.07 -37.61
CA THR A 816 4.65 -0.48 -38.02
C THR A 816 3.99 -1.44 -37.03
N SER A 817 4.79 -2.15 -36.23
CA SER A 817 4.35 -2.97 -35.11
C SER A 817 5.54 -3.33 -34.21
N HIS A 818 5.26 -3.95 -33.07
CA HIS A 818 6.25 -4.71 -32.30
C HIS A 818 5.61 -5.98 -31.70
N SER A 819 6.43 -6.91 -31.24
CA SER A 819 6.03 -8.09 -30.47
C SER A 819 6.58 -8.01 -29.04
N ASP A 820 5.75 -8.33 -28.04
CA ASP A 820 6.15 -8.40 -26.63
C ASP A 820 6.88 -7.10 -26.15
N VAL A 821 7.90 -7.21 -25.31
CA VAL A 821 8.75 -6.09 -24.85
C VAL A 821 9.74 -5.55 -25.90
N TYR A 822 9.78 -6.10 -27.12
CA TYR A 822 10.79 -5.79 -28.15
C TYR A 822 10.42 -4.54 -28.97
N VAL A 823 10.31 -3.40 -28.28
CA VAL A 823 9.86 -2.11 -28.83
C VAL A 823 10.88 -1.45 -29.76
N ALA A 824 10.42 -0.52 -30.61
CA ALA A 824 11.26 0.15 -31.61
C ALA A 824 12.44 0.95 -31.02
N GLY A 825 12.28 1.48 -29.79
CA GLY A 825 13.32 2.25 -29.08
C GLY A 825 14.62 1.47 -28.86
N ASN A 826 14.51 0.15 -28.71
CA ASN A 826 15.64 -0.76 -28.55
C ASN A 826 16.59 -0.78 -29.75
N ALA A 827 16.17 -0.27 -30.92
CA ALA A 827 17.02 -0.25 -32.12
C ALA A 827 17.89 1.01 -32.23
N VAL A 828 17.90 1.91 -31.24
CA VAL A 828 18.68 3.16 -31.22
C VAL A 828 19.22 3.52 -29.83
N ASP A 829 19.16 2.58 -28.87
CA ASP A 829 19.55 2.81 -27.48
C ASP A 829 21.08 2.70 -27.24
N GLY A 830 21.84 2.19 -28.21
CA GLY A 830 23.29 1.99 -28.10
C GLY A 830 23.69 0.66 -27.44
N ASN A 831 22.72 -0.21 -27.14
CA ASN A 831 22.90 -1.51 -26.51
C ASN A 831 22.56 -2.64 -27.49
N ALA A 832 23.58 -3.20 -28.14
CA ALA A 832 23.39 -4.32 -29.06
C ALA A 832 22.77 -5.60 -28.42
N ASN A 833 22.54 -5.68 -27.10
CA ASN A 833 21.88 -6.83 -26.48
C ASN A 833 20.34 -6.69 -26.39
N THR A 834 19.81 -5.48 -26.52
CA THR A 834 18.37 -5.22 -26.72
C THR A 834 18.04 -5.27 -28.22
N TYR A 835 16.76 -5.46 -28.57
CA TYR A 835 16.32 -5.43 -29.97
C TYR A 835 14.85 -5.06 -30.12
N TRP A 836 14.52 -4.49 -31.27
CA TRP A 836 13.16 -4.41 -31.81
C TRP A 836 12.81 -5.69 -32.56
N GLU A 837 11.59 -6.19 -32.39
CA GLU A 837 10.98 -7.25 -33.20
C GLU A 837 9.59 -6.83 -33.66
N SER A 838 9.31 -6.91 -34.96
CA SER A 838 7.96 -6.66 -35.51
C SER A 838 6.96 -7.76 -35.16
N ALA A 839 5.67 -7.54 -35.44
CA ALA A 839 4.66 -8.59 -35.43
C ALA A 839 5.08 -9.78 -36.33
N ASN A 840 4.93 -11.00 -35.79
CA ASN A 840 5.31 -12.22 -36.47
C ASN A 840 4.38 -12.55 -37.65
N ASN A 841 4.96 -13.03 -38.76
CA ASN A 841 4.30 -13.36 -40.03
C ASN A 841 3.62 -12.17 -40.75
N ALA A 842 3.97 -10.92 -40.39
CA ALA A 842 3.27 -9.72 -40.86
C ALA A 842 4.05 -8.89 -41.91
N PHE A 843 5.02 -9.46 -42.63
CA PHE A 843 5.81 -8.72 -43.64
C PHE A 843 4.92 -8.16 -44.77
N PRO A 844 5.20 -6.93 -45.30
CA PRO A 844 6.32 -6.06 -44.96
C PRO A 844 6.13 -5.31 -43.64
N GLN A 845 7.22 -5.13 -42.90
CA GLN A 845 7.26 -4.36 -41.65
C GLN A 845 8.31 -3.26 -41.77
N SER A 846 8.05 -2.08 -41.22
CA SER A 846 8.95 -0.93 -41.34
C SER A 846 9.30 -0.32 -39.99
N VAL A 847 10.52 0.22 -39.91
CA VAL A 847 10.98 1.06 -38.80
C VAL A 847 11.59 2.35 -39.36
N THR A 848 11.29 3.48 -38.74
CA THR A 848 11.62 4.83 -39.21
C THR A 848 12.19 5.67 -38.07
N VAL A 849 13.42 6.16 -38.23
CA VAL A 849 14.07 7.08 -37.28
C VAL A 849 14.00 8.52 -37.78
N ASP A 850 13.71 9.47 -36.88
CA ASP A 850 13.78 10.92 -37.11
C ASP A 850 15.09 11.47 -36.54
N LEU A 851 15.99 11.89 -37.43
CA LEU A 851 17.28 12.50 -37.10
C LEU A 851 17.14 13.94 -36.52
N GLY A 852 15.91 14.43 -36.32
CA GLY A 852 15.56 15.72 -35.74
C GLY A 852 15.78 16.93 -36.66
N SER A 853 16.76 16.84 -37.56
CA SER A 853 17.00 17.79 -38.65
C SER A 853 17.40 17.04 -39.92
N ALA A 854 17.34 17.71 -41.06
CA ALA A 854 18.00 17.20 -42.26
C ALA A 854 19.53 17.12 -42.01
N ARG A 855 20.14 15.99 -42.38
CA ARG A 855 21.58 15.70 -42.27
C ARG A 855 22.05 14.95 -43.53
N PRO A 856 23.31 15.12 -43.98
CA PRO A 856 23.82 14.53 -45.22
C PRO A 856 24.15 13.04 -45.05
N VAL A 857 23.13 12.18 -45.01
CA VAL A 857 23.26 10.73 -44.81
C VAL A 857 23.92 10.06 -46.00
N SER A 858 24.88 9.18 -45.76
CA SER A 858 25.64 8.44 -46.78
C SER A 858 25.78 6.94 -46.52
N ARG A 859 25.59 6.49 -45.27
CA ARG A 859 25.79 5.09 -44.87
C ARG A 859 24.94 4.73 -43.67
N LEU A 860 24.46 3.49 -43.63
CA LEU A 860 23.81 2.89 -42.47
C LEU A 860 24.68 1.77 -41.91
N VAL A 861 24.55 1.49 -40.61
CA VAL A 861 25.01 0.22 -40.02
C VAL A 861 23.83 -0.37 -39.26
N LEU A 862 23.54 -1.63 -39.55
CA LEU A 862 22.47 -2.39 -38.91
C LEU A 862 23.09 -3.52 -38.11
N LYS A 863 22.56 -3.79 -36.92
CA LYS A 863 23.02 -4.91 -36.07
C LYS A 863 21.86 -5.80 -35.62
N LEU A 864 22.20 -7.05 -35.33
CA LEU A 864 21.43 -7.98 -34.50
C LEU A 864 22.23 -8.32 -33.23
N PRO A 865 21.61 -8.93 -32.20
CA PRO A 865 22.32 -9.20 -30.96
C PRO A 865 23.60 -10.04 -31.13
N PRO A 866 24.70 -9.70 -30.45
CA PRO A 866 26.03 -10.26 -30.73
C PRO A 866 26.28 -11.66 -30.14
N ALA A 867 25.26 -12.28 -29.54
CA ALA A 867 25.37 -13.61 -28.95
C ALA A 867 25.33 -14.73 -30.01
N SER A 868 26.11 -15.79 -29.81
CA SER A 868 26.11 -17.00 -30.67
C SER A 868 24.77 -17.75 -30.70
N ALA A 869 23.86 -17.45 -29.77
CA ALA A 869 22.48 -17.92 -29.77
C ALA A 869 21.66 -17.38 -30.97
N TRP A 870 22.08 -16.27 -31.59
CA TRP A 870 21.46 -15.74 -32.79
C TRP A 870 22.13 -16.35 -34.03
N GLN A 871 21.55 -17.41 -34.60
CA GLN A 871 22.08 -18.03 -35.82
C GLN A 871 22.16 -17.06 -37.01
N THR A 872 23.14 -17.28 -37.90
CA THR A 872 23.34 -16.55 -39.16
C THR A 872 22.03 -16.47 -39.95
N ARG A 873 21.63 -15.26 -40.33
CA ARG A 873 20.35 -15.02 -41.02
C ARG A 873 20.43 -13.89 -42.03
N THR A 874 19.62 -13.99 -43.09
CA THR A 874 19.48 -12.94 -44.10
C THR A 874 18.17 -12.21 -43.87
N GLN A 875 18.21 -10.87 -43.72
CA GLN A 875 17.02 -10.03 -43.77
C GLN A 875 16.93 -9.30 -45.11
N ALA A 876 15.79 -9.41 -45.79
CA ALA A 876 15.51 -8.68 -47.01
C ALA A 876 14.90 -7.32 -46.65
N LEU A 877 15.54 -6.22 -47.06
CA LEU A 877 15.06 -4.87 -46.75
C LEU A 877 15.35 -3.85 -47.85
N THR A 878 14.48 -2.84 -47.91
CA THR A 878 14.61 -1.61 -48.70
C THR A 878 14.97 -0.44 -47.78
N VAL A 879 15.82 0.48 -48.24
CA VAL A 879 16.14 1.72 -47.52
C VAL A 879 15.46 2.90 -48.19
N LEU A 880 14.68 3.64 -47.42
CA LEU A 880 13.89 4.80 -47.82
C LEU A 880 14.37 6.04 -47.05
N GLY A 881 14.27 7.22 -47.67
CA GLY A 881 14.68 8.49 -47.07
C GLY A 881 13.76 9.64 -47.43
N SER A 882 13.56 10.54 -46.47
CA SER A 882 12.68 11.71 -46.56
C SER A 882 13.26 12.89 -45.77
N THR A 883 12.89 14.12 -46.13
CA THR A 883 13.16 15.35 -45.37
C THR A 883 11.94 15.87 -44.59
N ASP A 884 10.72 15.46 -44.98
CA ASP A 884 9.44 15.96 -44.49
C ASP A 884 8.66 14.97 -43.60
N GLY A 885 8.99 13.67 -43.66
CA GLY A 885 8.34 12.59 -42.92
C GLY A 885 7.13 11.97 -43.64
N SER A 886 6.75 12.49 -44.80
CA SER A 886 5.61 12.04 -45.60
C SER A 886 6.02 11.54 -46.99
N SER A 887 6.94 12.23 -47.65
CA SER A 887 7.43 11.94 -49.01
C SER A 887 8.71 11.12 -48.95
N PHE A 888 8.61 9.80 -49.08
CA PHE A 888 9.78 8.90 -49.07
C PHE A 888 10.29 8.55 -50.48
N SER A 889 11.61 8.62 -50.64
CA SER A 889 12.34 8.20 -51.83
C SER A 889 13.19 6.97 -51.53
N THR A 890 13.32 6.05 -52.49
CA THR A 890 14.16 4.85 -52.35
C THR A 890 15.63 5.22 -52.45
N LEU A 891 16.37 5.07 -51.35
CA LEU A 891 17.82 5.26 -51.29
C LEU A 891 18.58 3.97 -51.66
N LYS A 892 17.99 2.81 -51.33
CA LYS A 892 18.49 1.50 -51.73
C LYS A 892 17.31 0.57 -51.98
N SER A 893 17.24 0.00 -53.19
CA SER A 893 16.26 -1.03 -53.55
C SER A 893 16.36 -2.25 -52.65
N SER A 894 15.28 -3.02 -52.53
CA SER A 894 15.25 -4.24 -51.71
C SER A 894 16.40 -5.18 -52.04
N ALA A 895 17.14 -5.61 -51.01
CA ALA A 895 18.19 -6.62 -51.12
C ALA A 895 18.26 -7.45 -49.82
N GLY A 896 18.78 -8.68 -49.93
CA GLY A 896 19.07 -9.54 -48.78
C GLY A 896 20.41 -9.17 -48.15
N TYR A 897 20.42 -8.97 -46.83
CA TYR A 897 21.61 -8.68 -46.05
C TYR A 897 21.82 -9.74 -44.98
N THR A 898 22.96 -10.42 -45.03
CA THR A 898 23.31 -11.51 -44.10
C THR A 898 23.99 -10.95 -42.85
N PHE A 899 23.38 -11.22 -41.70
CA PHE A 899 23.94 -11.02 -40.37
C PHE A 899 24.55 -12.34 -39.93
N ASP A 900 25.86 -12.35 -39.68
CA ASP A 900 26.62 -13.52 -39.25
C ASP A 900 27.27 -13.25 -37.88
N PRO A 901 27.08 -14.10 -36.86
CA PRO A 901 27.72 -13.93 -35.56
C PRO A 901 29.25 -13.90 -35.64
N ALA A 902 29.86 -14.60 -36.59
CA ALA A 902 31.31 -14.60 -36.80
C ALA A 902 31.84 -13.23 -37.27
N SER A 903 30.97 -12.37 -37.84
CA SER A 903 31.27 -10.97 -38.16
C SER A 903 30.65 -9.97 -37.17
N GLY A 904 30.19 -10.44 -36.01
CA GLY A 904 29.55 -9.60 -34.98
C GLY A 904 28.14 -9.15 -35.35
N ASN A 905 27.39 -9.95 -36.12
CA ASN A 905 26.00 -9.71 -36.49
C ASN A 905 25.74 -8.28 -37.00
N THR A 906 26.66 -7.77 -37.84
CA THR A 906 26.68 -6.37 -38.29
C THR A 906 26.73 -6.26 -39.82
N VAL A 907 25.94 -5.35 -40.39
CA VAL A 907 25.88 -5.04 -41.82
C VAL A 907 26.02 -3.54 -42.05
N SER A 908 26.92 -3.12 -42.96
CA SER A 908 27.04 -1.72 -43.38
C SER A 908 26.44 -1.52 -44.78
N ILE A 909 25.53 -0.56 -44.94
CA ILE A 909 24.79 -0.29 -46.20
C ILE A 909 25.12 1.13 -46.70
N PRO A 910 25.85 1.30 -47.80
CA PRO A 910 26.04 2.61 -48.42
C PRO A 910 24.78 3.06 -49.17
N VAL A 911 24.46 4.36 -49.06
CA VAL A 911 23.34 5.02 -49.74
C VAL A 911 23.81 6.28 -50.48
N PRO A 912 23.09 6.78 -51.51
CA PRO A 912 23.44 8.03 -52.16
C PRO A 912 23.46 9.19 -51.17
N ALA A 913 24.60 9.87 -51.07
CA ALA A 913 24.80 10.97 -50.15
C ALA A 913 23.79 12.10 -50.38
N GLY A 914 23.15 12.58 -49.31
CA GLY A 914 22.27 13.74 -49.38
C GLY A 914 21.41 13.92 -48.13
N ASP A 915 20.78 15.09 -48.04
CA ASP A 915 20.06 15.49 -46.84
C ASP A 915 18.80 14.66 -46.59
N ARG A 916 18.77 13.97 -45.45
CA ARG A 916 17.62 13.21 -44.93
C ARG A 916 17.35 13.64 -43.50
N ARG A 917 16.08 13.77 -43.14
CA ARG A 917 15.64 13.88 -41.75
C ARG A 917 15.10 12.53 -41.26
N PHE A 918 14.34 11.83 -42.09
CA PHE A 918 13.79 10.53 -41.77
C PHE A 918 14.45 9.45 -42.62
N VAL A 919 14.90 8.37 -41.97
CA VAL A 919 15.39 7.16 -42.64
C VAL A 919 14.50 6.00 -42.23
N ARG A 920 13.96 5.29 -43.21
CA ARG A 920 13.07 4.14 -43.02
C ARG A 920 13.68 2.88 -43.62
N LEU A 921 13.64 1.80 -42.86
CA LEU A 921 13.86 0.44 -43.35
C LEU A 921 12.50 -0.20 -43.55
N THR A 922 12.29 -0.87 -44.67
CA THR A 922 11.13 -1.73 -44.91
C THR A 922 11.61 -3.14 -45.17
N LEU A 923 11.40 -4.02 -44.20
CA LEU A 923 11.81 -5.41 -44.19
C LEU A 923 10.70 -6.27 -44.82
N THR A 924 11.07 -7.15 -45.74
CA THR A 924 10.15 -8.04 -46.50
C THR A 924 10.37 -9.52 -46.22
N GLY A 925 11.38 -9.87 -45.43
CA GLY A 925 11.64 -11.24 -44.98
C GLY A 925 12.86 -11.35 -44.08
N ASN A 926 12.93 -12.39 -43.27
CA ASN A 926 14.04 -12.75 -42.39
C ASN A 926 14.14 -14.28 -42.36
N THR A 927 15.32 -14.85 -42.63
CA THR A 927 15.49 -16.32 -42.68
C THR A 927 15.63 -16.97 -41.30
N GLY A 928 15.86 -16.16 -40.24
CA GLY A 928 16.06 -16.66 -38.88
C GLY A 928 14.81 -16.64 -38.00
N TRP A 929 13.81 -15.83 -38.35
CA TRP A 929 12.57 -15.63 -37.59
C TRP A 929 11.50 -14.96 -38.47
N PRO A 930 10.19 -15.19 -38.29
CA PRO A 930 9.14 -14.63 -39.17
C PRO A 930 8.80 -13.15 -38.90
N ALA A 931 9.74 -12.36 -38.36
CA ALA A 931 9.59 -10.92 -38.11
C ALA A 931 10.86 -10.14 -38.49
N GLY A 932 10.70 -8.83 -38.73
CA GLY A 932 11.84 -7.93 -38.84
C GLY A 932 12.46 -7.69 -37.47
N GLN A 933 13.78 -7.81 -37.36
CA GLN A 933 14.50 -7.71 -36.09
C GLN A 933 15.70 -6.74 -36.24
N LEU A 934 15.93 -5.84 -35.28
CA LEU A 934 17.11 -4.97 -35.24
C LEU A 934 17.52 -4.66 -33.80
N ALA A 935 18.80 -4.87 -33.48
CA ALA A 935 19.42 -4.39 -32.25
C ALA A 935 19.97 -2.96 -32.39
N GLU A 936 20.49 -2.61 -33.56
CA GLU A 936 20.89 -1.22 -33.86
C GLU A 936 20.49 -0.84 -35.28
N PHE A 937 20.01 0.39 -35.41
CA PHE A 937 19.76 1.11 -36.66
C PHE A 937 20.57 2.41 -36.64
N GLU A 938 21.85 2.28 -36.96
CA GLU A 938 22.79 3.38 -37.00
C GLU A 938 22.78 4.08 -38.37
N VAL A 939 22.86 5.41 -38.35
CA VAL A 939 22.89 6.27 -39.54
C VAL A 939 24.16 7.10 -39.50
N TYR A 940 24.85 7.29 -40.63
CA TYR A 940 26.12 8.01 -40.72
C TYR A 940 26.10 9.04 -41.86
N ALA A 941 26.76 10.17 -41.64
CA ALA A 941 27.09 11.15 -42.67
C ALA A 941 28.38 10.77 -43.42
N THR A 942 28.65 11.44 -44.55
CA THR A 942 29.98 11.47 -45.21
C THR A 942 31.03 12.14 -44.34
#